data_AF-A0A2N7DBJ0-F1
#
_entry.id   AF-A0A2N7DBJ0-F1
#
_cell.length_a   1.000
_cell.length_b   1.000
_cell.length_c   1.000
_cell.angle_alpha   90.00
_cell.angle_beta   90.00
_cell.angle_gamma   90.00
#
_symmetry.space_group_name_H-M   'P 1'
#
loop_
_entity.id
_entity.type
_entity.pdbx_description
1 polymer ?
#
loop_
_entity_poly.entity_id
_entity_poly.type
_entity_poly.pdbx_seq_one_letter_code
_entity_poly.pdbx_strand_id
1 'polypeptide(L)'
;MSIKTVTAGKKTPAPKKSPAAKKAPAKRATAKKPAAKRKPAKKTTKKKAGQRHWLNMLWGVAWKLALTVLAICVFVTLYLDSVVKQKFEGQLFELPTVVYGRVLTLSPGDSVAIQQVRNELDVLNYRKVGHPRHAGEYSSSATKIELVRRPFEFIDGPEPDRHVMLHFDRSGLNRIQSLESNRDMGYLRIDPKMLGMLEKDSDEQRLFLRREQFPEVMVDALLATEDRNFYQHGGVSPVAIVRAFAANAKAGRTVQGGSTLTQQLAKNLFLSRERTLWRKVREAFIALIIDYRYSKDRILEAYLNEVYLGQSGNEAIHGFGLAARLYFGKPIQELRVDQLALLVGMVKGPSYYNPARHPERALARRDLVLRLMMQQNILSAQQYEQAVNRPLDIQANIKIASRQPAYFQQVKRELRNKVGNKFHSGTGLRVFTSLDPVSQEKLEKAIIGTIPNLTKRAGGDLEAAAIAVDRHSGEIRAMVGGKRAGYDGFNRALNASRPIGSLVKPAVYLTALAQPDKYTLASTLDDTPLHLQGNQGTKWSPRNFDRKFRGDVPLYQALARSLNVPTVRLGMALGIPEVSQTLEKLGIDKKEIRPVPSMFLGAFSLTPYQVAQMYQGITNSGKKAKLSALSAVVDNDGRVIYQFLPSVSQTVDQQAAWLTTYAMKKGVTEGTGRFLQHNFASAGLAGKTGTSNDSRDSWFVGVDGREVTTIWLGRDDNKSINLTGSSGALRVYADYLKKRIPEPLTLPWPQQITTLGFKKDVGGGLMLDCKNDFKLPVWDRKGQMKQSCENKPQQWLVDLFSW
;
A
#
# COMPACT_ATOMS: atom_id res chain seq x y z
N MET A 1 -0.09 -53.33 -19.09
CA MET A 1 0.11 -53.69 -17.67
C MET A 1 -0.89 -52.94 -16.82
N SER A 2 -1.44 -53.64 -15.83
CA SER A 2 -2.79 -53.55 -15.25
C SER A 2 -3.29 -52.21 -14.68
N ILE A 3 -4.58 -52.00 -14.94
CA ILE A 3 -5.56 -51.14 -14.24
C ILE A 3 -6.56 -52.09 -13.54
N LYS A 4 -7.10 -51.73 -12.35
CA LYS A 4 -8.48 -52.07 -11.85
C LYS A 4 -8.72 -51.42 -10.48
N THR A 5 -9.68 -50.49 -10.25
CA THR A 5 -11.16 -50.63 -9.99
C THR A 5 -11.53 -51.56 -8.82
N VAL A 6 -12.18 -51.14 -7.72
CA VAL A 6 -13.55 -50.61 -7.42
C VAL A 6 -14.57 -51.70 -6.94
N THR A 7 -15.28 -51.37 -5.84
CA THR A 7 -16.61 -51.83 -5.31
C THR A 7 -16.86 -53.16 -4.55
N ALA A 8 -17.41 -52.99 -3.33
CA ALA A 8 -18.70 -53.47 -2.75
C ALA A 8 -18.99 -54.96 -2.38
N GLY A 9 -19.64 -55.14 -1.21
CA GLY A 9 -20.82 -56.02 -1.07
C GLY A 9 -20.83 -57.22 -0.08
N LYS A 10 -21.42 -57.00 1.12
CA LYS A 10 -22.44 -57.82 1.85
C LYS A 10 -22.53 -59.36 1.67
N LYS A 11 -22.48 -60.14 2.78
CA LYS A 11 -23.61 -60.88 3.45
C LYS A 11 -23.15 -61.97 4.45
N THR A 12 -23.91 -62.07 5.55
CA THR A 12 -24.16 -63.09 6.61
C THR A 12 -24.30 -64.56 6.15
N PRO A 13 -24.21 -65.62 7.01
CA PRO A 13 -25.16 -65.91 8.14
C PRO A 13 -24.64 -66.66 9.40
N ALA A 14 -25.58 -66.81 10.35
CA ALA A 14 -25.63 -67.41 11.71
C ALA A 14 -25.34 -68.95 11.76
N PRO A 15 -25.50 -69.74 12.88
CA PRO A 15 -26.23 -69.48 14.14
C PRO A 15 -25.78 -70.16 15.50
N LYS A 16 -26.53 -69.79 16.57
CA LYS A 16 -27.07 -70.57 17.73
C LYS A 16 -26.27 -70.91 19.04
N LYS A 17 -26.87 -70.40 20.14
CA LYS A 17 -27.25 -70.97 21.47
C LYS A 17 -26.27 -70.99 22.67
N SER A 18 -26.56 -70.10 23.66
CA SER A 18 -27.02 -70.29 25.07
C SER A 18 -26.46 -71.43 25.96
N PRO A 19 -26.51 -71.38 27.33
CA PRO A 19 -27.44 -70.60 28.20
C PRO A 19 -26.95 -70.05 29.58
N ALA A 20 -27.87 -69.30 30.23
CA ALA A 20 -28.13 -69.14 31.69
C ALA A 20 -27.15 -68.31 32.56
N ALA A 21 -27.54 -67.47 33.54
CA ALA A 21 -28.84 -67.06 34.09
C ALA A 21 -28.74 -65.86 35.07
N LYS A 22 -29.82 -65.04 35.12
CA LYS A 22 -30.42 -64.26 36.26
C LYS A 22 -29.61 -63.07 36.86
N LYS A 23 -30.19 -61.95 37.31
CA LYS A 23 -31.59 -61.46 37.48
C LYS A 23 -31.52 -59.93 37.74
N ALA A 24 -32.52 -59.20 37.23
CA ALA A 24 -32.98 -57.89 37.73
C ALA A 24 -34.47 -58.08 38.16
N PRO A 25 -35.36 -57.08 38.31
CA PRO A 25 -35.22 -55.62 38.52
C PRO A 25 -36.21 -55.07 39.58
N ALA A 26 -36.29 -53.75 39.76
CA ALA A 26 -37.43 -53.08 40.39
C ALA A 26 -37.87 -51.85 39.57
N LYS A 27 -39.14 -51.82 39.15
CA LYS A 27 -39.95 -50.63 38.85
C LYS A 27 -41.43 -51.04 38.89
N ARG A 28 -42.29 -50.22 39.51
CA ARG A 28 -43.71 -50.14 39.13
C ARG A 28 -44.37 -48.84 39.58
N ALA A 29 -45.29 -48.37 38.75
CA ALA A 29 -46.15 -47.21 38.93
C ALA A 29 -47.63 -47.62 39.08
N THR A 30 -48.37 -46.78 39.81
CA THR A 30 -49.80 -46.37 39.70
C THR A 30 -50.99 -47.34 39.89
N ALA A 31 -51.72 -47.06 40.99
CA ALA A 31 -53.15 -46.72 41.13
C ALA A 31 -54.29 -47.78 41.06
N LYS A 32 -55.07 -47.91 42.17
CA LYS A 32 -56.55 -47.78 42.28
C LYS A 32 -57.05 -47.91 43.76
N LYS A 33 -58.04 -47.08 44.13
CA LYS A 33 -58.86 -47.00 45.38
C LYS A 33 -59.85 -48.19 45.53
N PRO A 34 -60.77 -48.24 46.54
CA PRO A 34 -60.78 -47.88 47.97
C PRO A 34 -61.19 -49.13 48.85
N ALA A 35 -61.22 -49.16 50.18
CA ALA A 35 -62.26 -48.60 51.05
C ALA A 35 -62.13 -49.08 52.51
N ALA A 36 -62.60 -48.23 53.42
CA ALA A 36 -63.36 -48.54 54.64
C ALA A 36 -62.69 -49.05 55.94
N LYS A 37 -62.76 -48.12 56.93
CA LYS A 37 -63.30 -48.24 58.31
C LYS A 37 -62.33 -48.44 59.50
N ARG A 38 -62.31 -47.36 60.32
CA ARG A 38 -62.57 -47.27 61.79
C ARG A 38 -61.68 -48.14 62.72
N LYS A 39 -61.13 -47.73 63.87
CA LYS A 39 -61.32 -46.62 64.83
C LYS A 39 -60.16 -46.74 65.90
N PRO A 40 -60.11 -46.06 67.08
CA PRO A 40 -59.16 -44.98 67.34
C PRO A 40 -58.14 -45.21 68.49
N ALA A 41 -57.20 -44.25 68.59
CA ALA A 41 -56.58 -43.68 69.80
C ALA A 41 -55.91 -44.56 70.86
N LYS A 42 -54.64 -44.21 71.17
CA LYS A 42 -54.29 -43.63 72.48
C LYS A 42 -52.93 -42.92 72.44
N LYS A 43 -52.93 -41.68 72.95
CA LYS A 43 -51.76 -40.84 73.22
C LYS A 43 -50.95 -41.45 74.37
N THR A 44 -49.63 -41.38 74.30
CA THR A 44 -48.80 -40.96 75.44
C THR A 44 -47.61 -40.15 74.95
N THR A 45 -47.42 -39.00 75.58
CA THR A 45 -46.35 -38.02 75.38
C THR A 45 -45.07 -38.48 76.06
N LYS A 46 -43.89 -38.23 75.47
CA LYS A 46 -42.72 -37.74 76.22
C LYS A 46 -41.57 -37.22 75.33
N LYS A 47 -41.20 -35.98 75.69
CA LYS A 47 -39.88 -35.32 75.70
C LYS A 47 -39.18 -34.91 74.39
N LYS A 48 -39.16 -33.57 74.24
CA LYS A 48 -38.23 -32.74 73.46
C LYS A 48 -36.78 -33.04 73.83
N ALA A 49 -36.06 -33.81 73.00
CA ALA A 49 -34.59 -33.90 73.05
C ALA A 49 -33.93 -34.02 71.65
N GLY A 50 -34.70 -34.26 70.58
CA GLY A 50 -34.17 -34.46 69.22
C GLY A 50 -34.01 -33.19 68.37
N GLN A 51 -34.46 -32.01 68.84
CA GLN A 51 -34.57 -30.82 67.97
C GLN A 51 -33.25 -30.04 67.82
N ARG A 52 -32.36 -30.04 68.83
CA ARG A 52 -31.06 -29.33 68.78
C ARG A 52 -30.00 -30.06 67.93
N HIS A 53 -30.01 -31.39 67.89
CA HIS A 53 -29.00 -32.16 67.15
C HIS A 53 -29.20 -32.09 65.62
N TRP A 54 -30.46 -32.07 65.16
CA TRP A 54 -30.80 -31.94 63.74
C TRP A 54 -30.51 -30.53 63.21
N LEU A 55 -30.75 -29.48 64.02
CA LEU A 55 -30.38 -28.10 63.70
C LEU A 55 -28.86 -27.93 63.58
N ASN A 56 -28.06 -28.51 64.48
CA ASN A 56 -26.59 -28.46 64.39
C ASN A 56 -26.04 -29.25 63.20
N MET A 57 -26.69 -30.35 62.82
CA MET A 57 -26.32 -31.14 61.63
C MET A 57 -26.65 -30.39 60.34
N LEU A 58 -27.83 -29.75 60.25
CA LEU A 58 -28.20 -28.86 59.13
C LEU A 58 -27.27 -27.66 59.02
N TRP A 59 -26.86 -27.07 60.16
CA TRP A 59 -25.92 -25.96 60.19
C TRP A 59 -24.52 -26.39 59.73
N GLY A 60 -24.06 -27.58 60.14
CA GLY A 60 -22.81 -28.17 59.65
C GLY A 60 -22.82 -28.51 58.16
N VAL A 61 -23.95 -29.00 57.64
CA VAL A 61 -24.14 -29.24 56.19
C VAL A 61 -24.18 -27.93 55.41
N ALA A 62 -24.92 -26.93 55.90
CA ALA A 62 -24.99 -25.61 55.28
C ALA A 62 -23.64 -24.89 55.29
N TRP A 63 -22.87 -24.99 56.37
CA TRP A 63 -21.52 -24.44 56.47
C TRP A 63 -20.54 -25.12 55.50
N LYS A 64 -20.56 -26.45 55.42
CA LYS A 64 -19.74 -27.20 54.44
C LYS A 64 -20.14 -26.87 53.00
N LEU A 65 -21.44 -26.72 52.71
CA LEU A 65 -21.93 -26.26 51.41
C LEU A 65 -21.46 -24.84 51.10
N ALA A 66 -21.56 -23.92 52.07
CA ALA A 66 -21.08 -22.55 51.91
C ALA A 66 -19.57 -22.49 51.65
N LEU A 67 -18.77 -23.27 52.39
CA LEU A 67 -17.33 -23.41 52.15
C LEU A 67 -17.02 -24.01 50.77
N THR A 68 -17.79 -25.01 50.34
CA THR A 68 -17.61 -25.64 49.03
C THR A 68 -17.95 -24.65 47.90
N VAL A 69 -19.05 -23.91 48.04
CA VAL A 69 -19.43 -22.85 47.10
C VAL A 69 -18.38 -21.74 47.08
N LEU A 70 -17.88 -21.32 48.24
CA LEU A 70 -16.80 -20.33 48.33
C LEU A 70 -15.53 -20.84 47.62
N ALA A 71 -15.13 -22.09 47.86
CA ALA A 71 -13.97 -22.69 47.20
C ALA A 71 -14.14 -22.76 45.68
N ILE A 72 -15.34 -23.13 45.19
CA ILE A 72 -15.67 -23.11 43.76
C ILE A 72 -15.62 -21.67 43.21
N CYS A 73 -16.18 -20.69 43.91
CA CYS A 73 -16.13 -19.29 43.50
C CYS A 73 -14.70 -18.75 43.44
N VAL A 74 -13.85 -19.09 44.41
CA VAL A 74 -12.42 -18.74 44.42
C VAL A 74 -11.73 -19.40 43.22
N PHE A 75 -11.94 -20.69 42.99
CA PHE A 75 -11.36 -21.41 41.86
C PHE A 75 -11.79 -20.80 40.51
N VAL A 76 -13.08 -20.52 40.34
CA VAL A 76 -13.62 -19.88 39.13
C VAL A 76 -13.04 -18.47 38.94
N THR A 77 -12.87 -17.72 40.03
CA THR A 77 -12.27 -16.38 39.99
C THR A 77 -10.82 -16.49 39.54
N LEU A 78 -10.00 -17.34 40.15
CA LEU A 78 -8.61 -17.56 39.74
C LEU A 78 -8.48 -18.05 38.29
N TYR A 79 -9.39 -18.92 37.85
CA TYR A 79 -9.44 -19.39 36.48
C TYR A 79 -9.77 -18.25 35.49
N LEU A 80 -10.85 -17.50 35.74
CA LEU A 80 -11.25 -16.38 34.88
C LEU A 80 -10.23 -15.26 34.89
N ASP A 81 -9.59 -15.03 36.03
CA ASP A 81 -8.50 -14.09 36.22
C ASP A 81 -7.29 -14.45 35.36
N SER A 82 -6.89 -15.72 35.36
CA SER A 82 -5.85 -16.24 34.46
C SER A 82 -6.22 -16.06 32.98
N VAL A 83 -7.46 -16.34 32.60
CA VAL A 83 -7.96 -16.13 31.22
C VAL A 83 -7.92 -14.65 30.82
N VAL A 84 -8.35 -13.75 31.71
CA VAL A 84 -8.31 -12.30 31.49
C VAL A 84 -6.86 -11.83 31.36
N LYS A 85 -5.97 -12.27 32.26
CA LYS A 85 -4.55 -11.96 32.25
C LYS A 85 -3.89 -12.38 30.94
N GLN A 86 -4.08 -13.63 30.53
CA GLN A 86 -3.54 -14.17 29.29
C GLN A 86 -3.97 -13.36 28.05
N LYS A 87 -5.22 -12.86 28.04
CA LYS A 87 -5.75 -12.09 26.91
C LYS A 87 -5.26 -10.64 26.89
N PHE A 88 -5.19 -9.96 28.04
CA PHE A 88 -4.83 -8.53 28.12
C PHE A 88 -3.33 -8.25 28.20
N GLU A 89 -2.54 -9.13 28.84
CA GLU A 89 -1.07 -9.03 28.88
C GLU A 89 -0.41 -9.66 27.66
N GLY A 90 -1.12 -10.57 26.97
CA GLY A 90 -0.72 -11.13 25.69
C GLY A 90 -1.22 -10.31 24.50
N GLN A 91 -1.53 -10.99 23.40
CA GLN A 91 -2.06 -10.37 22.19
C GLN A 91 -3.58 -10.15 22.32
N LEU A 92 -3.96 -8.95 22.78
CA LEU A 92 -5.36 -8.57 22.95
C LEU A 92 -6.14 -8.67 21.63
N PHE A 93 -5.52 -8.22 20.54
CA PHE A 93 -6.07 -8.22 19.18
C PHE A 93 -5.07 -8.81 18.19
N GLU A 94 -5.57 -9.54 17.19
CA GLU A 94 -4.81 -9.79 15.98
C GLU A 94 -4.85 -8.52 15.12
N LEU A 95 -3.75 -7.77 15.16
CA LEU A 95 -3.66 -6.49 14.47
C LEU A 95 -3.13 -6.69 13.05
N PRO A 96 -3.82 -6.17 12.03
CA PRO A 96 -3.31 -6.21 10.68
C PRO A 96 -2.12 -5.26 10.52
N THR A 97 -1.23 -5.60 9.60
CA THR A 97 -0.14 -4.76 9.16
C THR A 97 -0.70 -3.59 8.34
N VAL A 98 -0.53 -2.38 8.85
CA VAL A 98 -0.99 -1.14 8.22
C VAL A 98 0.11 -0.59 7.30
N VAL A 99 -0.25 -0.29 6.05
CA VAL A 99 0.69 0.20 5.03
C VAL A 99 0.43 1.67 4.72
N TYR A 100 1.47 2.48 4.82
CA TYR A 100 1.49 3.90 4.47
C TYR A 100 2.33 4.15 3.21
N GLY A 101 1.97 5.17 2.43
CA GLY A 101 2.78 5.69 1.33
C GLY A 101 4.03 6.41 1.82
N ARG A 102 4.70 7.11 0.90
CA ARG A 102 5.86 7.93 1.24
C ARG A 102 5.47 9.09 2.16
N VAL A 103 6.38 9.46 3.04
CA VAL A 103 6.32 10.72 3.78
C VAL A 103 6.87 11.82 2.88
N LEU A 104 6.06 12.81 2.52
CA LEU A 104 6.55 13.99 1.81
C LEU A 104 7.22 14.93 2.84
N THR A 105 8.50 15.20 2.65
CA THR A 105 9.22 16.22 3.41
C THR A 105 9.44 17.41 2.48
N LEU A 106 9.02 18.59 2.93
CA LEU A 106 9.15 19.87 2.23
C LEU A 106 10.19 20.73 2.95
N SER A 107 11.09 21.36 2.21
CA SER A 107 12.09 22.28 2.75
C SER A 107 12.16 23.56 1.90
N PRO A 108 12.46 24.72 2.50
CA PRO A 108 12.77 25.92 1.74
C PRO A 108 13.89 25.66 0.72
N GLY A 109 13.69 26.05 -0.53
CA GLY A 109 14.61 25.81 -1.65
C GLY A 109 14.23 24.61 -2.52
N ASP A 110 13.26 23.78 -2.13
CA ASP A 110 12.78 22.69 -2.96
C ASP A 110 12.15 23.20 -4.26
N SER A 111 12.52 22.61 -5.39
CA SER A 111 11.97 22.94 -6.72
C SER A 111 10.54 22.43 -6.95
N VAL A 112 9.77 22.24 -5.88
CA VAL A 112 8.40 21.72 -5.91
C VAL A 112 7.42 22.85 -6.26
N ALA A 113 6.64 22.65 -7.31
CA ALA A 113 5.63 23.60 -7.73
C ALA A 113 4.41 23.55 -6.79
N ILE A 114 3.76 24.70 -6.60
CA ILE A 114 2.53 24.80 -5.80
C ILE A 114 1.46 23.80 -6.24
N GLN A 115 1.34 23.54 -7.56
CA GLN A 115 0.38 22.58 -8.09
C GLN A 115 0.70 21.13 -7.71
N GLN A 116 1.98 20.78 -7.54
CA GLN A 116 2.37 19.45 -7.08
C GLN A 116 1.97 19.24 -5.62
N VAL A 117 2.16 20.25 -4.76
CA VAL A 117 1.72 20.19 -3.35
C VAL A 117 0.19 20.11 -3.26
N ARG A 118 -0.55 20.86 -4.09
CA ARG A 118 -2.01 20.71 -4.17
C ARG A 118 -2.44 19.31 -4.56
N ASN A 119 -1.81 18.72 -5.58
CA ASN A 119 -2.10 17.35 -5.99
C ASN A 119 -1.83 16.35 -4.86
N GLU A 120 -0.77 16.55 -4.07
CA GLU A 120 -0.48 15.73 -2.88
C GLU A 120 -1.63 15.83 -1.86
N LEU A 121 -2.01 17.05 -1.49
CA LEU A 121 -3.07 17.32 -0.52
C LEU A 121 -4.41 16.72 -0.98
N ASP A 122 -4.73 16.84 -2.26
CA ASP A 122 -5.95 16.25 -2.84
C ASP A 122 -5.95 14.72 -2.72
N VAL A 123 -4.84 14.04 -3.02
CA VAL A 123 -4.76 12.57 -2.92
C VAL A 123 -4.74 12.09 -1.47
N LEU A 124 -4.30 12.94 -0.53
CA LEU A 124 -4.36 12.75 0.92
C LEU A 124 -5.73 13.11 1.52
N ASN A 125 -6.72 13.49 0.70
CA ASN A 125 -8.05 13.93 1.12
C ASN A 125 -8.01 15.13 2.08
N TYR A 126 -7.05 16.04 1.94
CA TYR A 126 -7.13 17.34 2.61
C TYR A 126 -8.27 18.16 1.99
N ARG A 127 -9.03 18.87 2.83
CA ARG A 127 -10.22 19.63 2.42
C ARG A 127 -9.84 21.07 2.11
N LYS A 128 -10.16 21.52 0.90
CA LYS A 128 -9.98 22.92 0.53
C LYS A 128 -11.08 23.79 1.15
N VAL A 129 -10.71 24.76 1.97
CA VAL A 129 -11.61 25.70 2.66
C VAL A 129 -11.11 27.14 2.54
N GLY A 130 -11.96 28.12 2.89
CA GLY A 130 -11.56 29.54 2.89
C GLY A 130 -10.60 29.90 4.02
N HIS A 131 -10.84 29.38 5.22
CA HIS A 131 -10.04 29.63 6.42
C HIS A 131 -9.78 28.31 7.15
N PRO A 132 -8.60 27.69 6.96
CA PRO A 132 -8.24 26.44 7.62
C PRO A 132 -8.20 26.62 9.14
N ARG A 133 -8.96 25.80 9.86
CA ARG A 133 -8.98 25.82 11.34
C ARG A 133 -8.83 24.44 11.96
N HIS A 134 -9.05 23.39 11.18
CA HIS A 134 -9.02 22.02 11.67
C HIS A 134 -8.02 21.19 10.89
N ALA A 135 -7.43 20.19 11.55
CA ALA A 135 -6.54 19.22 10.93
C ALA A 135 -7.14 18.65 9.63
N GLY A 136 -6.29 18.51 8.60
CA GLY A 136 -6.73 18.02 7.29
C GLY A 136 -7.41 19.08 6.42
N GLU A 137 -7.29 20.37 6.76
CA GLU A 137 -7.81 21.48 5.95
C GLU A 137 -6.68 22.30 5.34
N TYR A 138 -6.95 22.88 4.17
CA TYR A 138 -6.03 23.79 3.52
C TYR A 138 -6.77 24.87 2.73
N SER A 139 -6.11 26.01 2.51
CA SER A 139 -6.49 27.04 1.56
C SER A 139 -5.31 27.27 0.62
N SER A 140 -5.56 27.82 -0.57
CA SER A 140 -4.47 28.11 -1.50
C SER A 140 -4.78 29.28 -2.41
N SER A 141 -3.81 30.17 -2.56
CA SER A 141 -3.74 31.26 -3.53
C SER A 141 -2.74 30.94 -4.64
N ALA A 142 -2.46 31.88 -5.54
CA ALA A 142 -1.46 31.68 -6.61
C ALA A 142 -0.04 31.38 -6.10
N THR A 143 0.33 31.91 -4.93
CA THR A 143 1.70 31.84 -4.40
C THR A 143 1.79 31.28 -2.98
N LYS A 144 0.66 30.92 -2.36
CA LYS A 144 0.65 30.41 -0.98
C LYS A 144 -0.29 29.22 -0.79
N ILE A 145 0.06 28.37 0.16
CA ILE A 145 -0.82 27.34 0.72
C ILE A 145 -0.82 27.51 2.23
N GLU A 146 -1.98 27.75 2.83
CA GLU A 146 -2.18 27.63 4.26
C GLU A 146 -2.73 26.24 4.54
N LEU A 147 -2.16 25.50 5.48
CA LEU A 147 -2.63 24.16 5.80
C LEU A 147 -2.52 23.88 7.30
N VAL A 148 -3.46 23.08 7.80
CA VAL A 148 -3.39 22.50 9.15
C VAL A 148 -3.04 21.01 8.98
N ARG A 149 -1.75 20.71 9.11
CA ARG A 149 -1.19 19.36 8.93
C ARG A 149 -1.71 18.47 10.04
N ARG A 150 -2.12 17.24 9.74
CA ARG A 150 -2.70 16.31 10.74
C ARG A 150 -1.70 15.84 11.79
N PRO A 151 -2.13 15.54 13.02
CA PRO A 151 -1.26 14.82 13.94
C PRO A 151 -0.94 13.44 13.36
N PHE A 152 0.32 13.02 13.47
CA PHE A 152 0.75 11.73 12.94
C PHE A 152 1.95 11.21 13.72
N GLU A 153 2.00 9.90 13.89
CA GLU A 153 3.12 9.22 14.55
C GLU A 153 4.16 8.80 13.51
N PHE A 154 5.22 9.59 13.34
CA PHE A 154 6.29 9.26 12.42
C PHE A 154 7.20 8.17 13.01
N ILE A 155 8.18 7.70 12.23
CA ILE A 155 9.11 6.63 12.63
C ILE A 155 9.96 7.00 13.86
N ASP A 156 10.15 8.30 14.09
CA ASP A 156 10.95 8.94 15.13
C ASP A 156 10.10 9.50 16.28
N GLY A 157 8.76 9.37 16.20
CA GLY A 157 7.84 9.74 17.26
C GLY A 157 6.59 10.50 16.80
N PRO A 158 5.66 10.77 17.74
CA PRO A 158 4.46 11.55 17.47
C PRO A 158 4.77 13.01 17.19
N GLU A 159 4.17 13.55 16.13
CA GLU A 159 4.06 14.98 15.93
C GLU A 159 2.59 15.43 16.01
N PRO A 160 2.29 16.52 16.74
CA PRO A 160 0.95 17.10 16.77
C PRO A 160 0.60 17.70 15.41
N ASP A 161 -0.63 18.20 15.28
CA ASP A 161 -0.99 19.05 14.16
C ASP A 161 -0.12 20.31 14.11
N ARG A 162 -0.04 20.89 12.91
CA ARG A 162 0.76 22.09 12.64
C ARG A 162 -0.02 23.02 11.73
N HIS A 163 -0.30 24.23 12.19
CA HIS A 163 -0.85 25.29 11.34
C HIS A 163 0.29 26.07 10.67
N VAL A 164 0.41 25.93 9.35
CA VAL A 164 1.56 26.44 8.58
C VAL A 164 1.15 27.14 7.30
N MET A 165 1.98 28.09 6.88
CA MET A 165 1.90 28.79 5.60
C MET A 165 3.12 28.42 4.75
N LEU A 166 2.87 27.90 3.55
CA LEU A 166 3.86 27.61 2.53
C LEU A 166 3.87 28.74 1.51
N HIS A 167 5.05 29.30 1.23
CA HIS A 167 5.25 30.36 0.26
C HIS A 167 5.99 29.83 -0.96
N PHE A 168 5.49 30.19 -2.14
CA PHE A 168 6.03 29.75 -3.43
C PHE A 168 6.39 30.94 -4.30
N ASP A 169 7.45 30.75 -5.10
CA ASP A 169 7.82 31.64 -6.19
C ASP A 169 8.02 30.86 -7.50
N ARG A 170 8.72 31.43 -8.48
CA ARG A 170 8.98 30.78 -9.76
C ARG A 170 9.95 29.59 -9.67
N SER A 171 10.79 29.56 -8.65
CA SER A 171 11.80 28.52 -8.43
C SER A 171 11.26 27.33 -7.64
N GLY A 172 10.24 27.54 -6.81
CA GLY A 172 9.60 26.48 -6.02
C GLY A 172 9.12 26.97 -4.66
N LEU A 173 9.24 26.11 -3.65
CA LEU A 173 8.92 26.44 -2.25
C LEU A 173 10.05 27.26 -1.65
N ASN A 174 9.80 28.51 -1.26
CA ASN A 174 10.86 29.41 -0.78
C ASN A 174 10.84 29.65 0.73
N ARG A 175 9.69 29.47 1.40
CA ARG A 175 9.57 29.67 2.85
C ARG A 175 8.44 28.83 3.43
N ILE A 176 8.66 28.32 4.64
CA ILE A 176 7.67 27.62 5.46
C ILE A 176 7.56 28.39 6.78
N GLN A 177 6.36 28.83 7.14
CA GLN A 177 6.11 29.61 8.35
C GLN A 177 5.11 28.89 9.25
N SER A 178 5.42 28.73 10.53
CA SER A 178 4.46 28.32 11.57
C SER A 178 3.57 29.51 11.92
N LEU A 179 2.25 29.34 11.79
CA LEU A 179 1.27 30.38 12.13
C LEU A 179 0.99 30.44 13.64
N GLU A 180 1.26 29.35 14.37
CA GLU A 180 1.16 29.30 15.84
C GLU A 180 2.25 30.13 16.54
N SER A 181 3.50 29.99 16.08
CA SER A 181 4.66 30.64 16.70
C SER A 181 5.15 31.88 15.95
N ASN A 182 4.61 32.13 14.75
CA ASN A 182 5.06 33.17 13.82
C ASN A 182 6.57 33.08 13.47
N ARG A 183 7.11 31.85 13.38
CA ARG A 183 8.52 31.58 13.06
C ARG A 183 8.67 30.76 11.79
N ASP A 184 9.83 30.91 11.16
CA ASP A 184 10.20 30.11 10.00
C ASP A 184 10.61 28.69 10.40
N MET A 185 10.28 27.74 9.53
CA MET A 185 10.58 26.32 9.71
C MET A 185 11.58 25.86 8.65
N GLY A 186 12.57 25.07 9.05
CA GLY A 186 13.54 24.49 8.13
C GLY A 186 12.97 23.35 7.27
N TYR A 187 11.93 22.67 7.75
CA TYR A 187 11.22 21.64 7.00
C TYR A 187 9.80 21.44 7.52
N LEU A 188 8.97 20.76 6.73
CA LEU A 188 7.64 20.27 7.10
C LEU A 188 7.44 18.86 6.57
N ARG A 189 7.02 17.93 7.43
CA ARG A 189 6.56 16.60 7.03
C ARG A 189 5.06 16.58 6.85
N ILE A 190 4.60 16.06 5.73
CA ILE A 190 3.17 15.77 5.48
C ILE A 190 2.88 14.33 5.89
N ASP A 191 1.75 14.11 6.55
CA ASP A 191 1.31 12.77 6.95
C ASP A 191 1.14 11.86 5.72
N PRO A 192 1.63 10.61 5.77
CA PRO A 192 1.57 9.73 4.62
C PRO A 192 0.16 9.14 4.45
N LYS A 193 -0.22 8.88 3.20
CA LYS A 193 -1.48 8.23 2.87
C LYS A 193 -1.51 6.80 3.43
N MET A 194 -2.55 6.44 4.20
CA MET A 194 -2.83 5.03 4.48
C MET A 194 -3.29 4.35 3.19
N LEU A 195 -2.48 3.41 2.70
CA LEU A 195 -2.76 2.66 1.47
C LEU A 195 -3.68 1.47 1.72
N GLY A 196 -3.68 0.94 2.95
CA GLY A 196 -4.53 -0.16 3.37
C GLY A 196 -3.85 -1.08 4.38
N MET A 197 -4.37 -2.30 4.49
CA MET A 197 -3.89 -3.36 5.37
C MET A 197 -3.48 -4.58 4.53
N LEU A 198 -2.44 -5.31 4.92
CA LEU A 198 -1.87 -6.41 4.11
C LEU A 198 -2.66 -7.72 4.19
N GLU A 199 -3.17 -8.04 5.37
CA GLU A 199 -3.89 -9.26 5.69
C GLU A 199 -5.30 -9.17 5.12
N LYS A 200 -5.63 -10.10 4.22
CA LYS A 200 -6.88 -10.14 3.46
C LYS A 200 -7.91 -11.12 4.04
N ASP A 201 -7.43 -12.10 4.80
CA ASP A 201 -8.21 -13.28 5.20
C ASP A 201 -8.51 -13.31 6.71
N SER A 202 -8.45 -12.17 7.40
CA SER A 202 -9.00 -12.09 8.75
C SER A 202 -10.48 -11.75 8.68
N ASP A 203 -11.28 -12.48 9.44
CA ASP A 203 -12.72 -12.22 9.57
C ASP A 203 -12.99 -10.83 10.19
N GLU A 204 -12.01 -10.29 10.92
CA GLU A 204 -12.11 -9.02 11.63
C GLU A 204 -10.92 -8.10 11.30
N GLN A 205 -11.21 -6.86 10.94
CA GLN A 205 -10.25 -5.81 10.62
C GLN A 205 -10.35 -4.69 11.65
N ARG A 206 -9.19 -4.22 12.11
CA ARG A 206 -9.05 -3.16 13.11
C ARG A 206 -7.91 -2.22 12.75
N LEU A 207 -8.09 -0.93 12.98
CA LEU A 207 -7.01 0.04 13.02
C LEU A 207 -6.81 0.43 14.48
N PHE A 208 -5.78 -0.13 15.11
CA PHE A 208 -5.49 0.16 16.51
C PHE A 208 -5.09 1.62 16.69
N LEU A 209 -5.72 2.28 17.66
CA LEU A 209 -5.37 3.61 18.12
C LEU A 209 -5.26 3.58 19.64
N ARG A 210 -4.27 4.29 20.19
CA ARG A 210 -4.13 4.51 21.63
C ARG A 210 -5.24 5.42 22.15
N ARG A 211 -5.55 5.32 23.44
CA ARG A 211 -6.59 6.14 24.10
C ARG A 211 -6.47 7.64 23.79
N GLU A 212 -5.25 8.16 23.83
CA GLU A 212 -4.93 9.58 23.60
C GLU A 212 -5.19 10.05 22.17
N GLN A 213 -5.27 9.13 21.21
CA GLN A 213 -5.52 9.45 19.81
C GLN A 213 -7.02 9.61 19.50
N PHE A 214 -7.90 9.25 20.42
CA PHE A 214 -9.35 9.43 20.26
C PHE A 214 -9.79 10.82 20.73
N PRO A 215 -10.65 11.54 19.97
CA PRO A 215 -11.17 12.83 20.41
C PRO A 215 -11.94 12.73 21.73
N GLU A 216 -11.62 13.57 22.72
CA GLU A 216 -12.30 13.56 24.02
C GLU A 216 -13.82 13.76 23.89
N VAL A 217 -14.26 14.65 23.00
CA VAL A 217 -15.69 14.86 22.72
C VAL A 217 -16.41 13.58 22.28
N MET A 218 -15.71 12.66 21.58
CA MET A 218 -16.28 11.36 21.23
C MET A 218 -16.37 10.43 22.44
N VAL A 219 -15.34 10.43 23.28
CA VAL A 219 -15.32 9.63 24.51
C VAL A 219 -16.46 10.09 25.42
N ASP A 220 -16.61 11.39 25.64
CA ASP A 220 -17.71 11.96 26.41
C ASP A 220 -19.07 11.59 25.82
N ALA A 221 -19.21 11.61 24.49
CA ALA A 221 -20.43 11.16 23.82
C ALA A 221 -20.73 9.68 24.10
N LEU A 222 -19.71 8.82 24.03
CA LEU A 222 -19.83 7.39 24.32
C LEU A 222 -20.24 7.14 25.78
N LEU A 223 -19.60 7.82 26.73
CA LEU A 223 -19.92 7.71 28.15
C LEU A 223 -21.34 8.24 28.45
N ALA A 224 -21.71 9.39 27.91
CA ALA A 224 -23.03 9.98 28.09
C ALA A 224 -24.17 9.08 27.59
N THR A 225 -23.90 8.28 26.55
CA THR A 225 -24.88 7.43 25.87
C THR A 225 -24.93 5.99 26.38
N GLU A 226 -23.78 5.37 26.60
CA GLU A 226 -23.68 3.95 26.96
C GLU A 226 -23.43 3.74 28.46
N ASP A 227 -22.59 4.56 29.12
CA ASP A 227 -22.20 4.33 30.52
C ASP A 227 -21.72 5.60 31.27
N ARG A 228 -22.68 6.36 31.81
CA ARG A 228 -22.42 7.70 32.39
C ARG A 228 -21.48 7.70 33.60
N ASN A 229 -21.53 6.64 34.41
CA ASN A 229 -20.75 6.54 35.65
C ASN A 229 -19.57 5.59 35.49
N PHE A 230 -19.08 5.40 34.25
CA PHE A 230 -18.04 4.43 33.91
C PHE A 230 -16.83 4.51 34.83
N TYR A 231 -16.32 5.71 35.12
CA TYR A 231 -15.14 5.90 35.98
C TYR A 231 -15.42 5.65 37.47
N GLN A 232 -16.68 5.59 37.90
CA GLN A 232 -17.06 5.52 39.32
C GLN A 232 -17.36 4.09 39.80
N HIS A 233 -17.78 3.18 38.92
CA HIS A 233 -18.14 1.81 39.31
C HIS A 233 -17.02 0.81 39.01
N GLY A 234 -16.92 -0.29 39.76
CA GLY A 234 -15.95 -1.37 39.50
C GLY A 234 -16.42 -2.38 38.45
N GLY A 235 -16.61 -1.96 37.20
CA GLY A 235 -16.97 -2.86 36.09
C GLY A 235 -18.45 -3.24 35.97
N VAL A 236 -19.20 -3.26 37.06
CA VAL A 236 -20.67 -3.46 37.06
C VAL A 236 -21.33 -2.32 37.82
N SER A 237 -22.45 -1.80 37.30
CA SER A 237 -23.20 -0.70 37.93
C SER A 237 -24.53 -1.18 38.51
N PRO A 238 -24.65 -1.36 39.84
CA PRO A 238 -25.91 -1.72 40.49
C PRO A 238 -27.02 -0.71 40.21
N VAL A 239 -26.66 0.58 40.19
CA VAL A 239 -27.59 1.68 39.90
C VAL A 239 -28.14 1.57 38.48
N ALA A 240 -27.30 1.25 37.48
CA ALA A 240 -27.75 1.06 36.11
C ALA A 240 -28.68 -0.17 35.96
N ILE A 241 -28.39 -1.26 36.67
CA ILE A 241 -29.22 -2.47 36.68
C ILE A 241 -30.60 -2.19 37.26
N VAL A 242 -30.66 -1.57 38.45
CA VAL A 242 -31.93 -1.23 39.12
C VAL A 242 -32.76 -0.25 38.28
N ARG A 243 -32.12 0.77 37.72
CA ARG A 243 -32.79 1.75 36.84
C ARG A 243 -33.36 1.11 35.59
N ALA A 244 -32.58 0.26 34.92
CA ALA A 244 -33.03 -0.46 33.74
C ALA A 244 -34.17 -1.43 34.07
N PHE A 245 -34.09 -2.12 35.21
CA PHE A 245 -35.16 -2.99 35.68
C PHE A 245 -36.48 -2.23 35.90
N ALA A 246 -36.44 -1.11 36.63
CA ALA A 246 -37.61 -0.27 36.88
C ALA A 246 -38.24 0.27 35.58
N ALA A 247 -37.41 0.77 34.65
CA ALA A 247 -37.86 1.27 33.35
C ALA A 247 -38.48 0.16 32.48
N ASN A 248 -37.87 -1.02 32.44
CA ASN A 248 -38.37 -2.16 31.65
C ASN A 248 -39.66 -2.75 32.25
N ALA A 249 -39.77 -2.81 33.58
CA ALA A 249 -40.99 -3.24 34.26
C ALA A 249 -42.15 -2.29 33.95
N LYS A 250 -41.92 -0.97 33.98
CA LYS A 250 -42.93 0.04 33.63
C LYS A 250 -43.36 -0.04 32.16
N ALA A 251 -42.44 -0.38 31.25
CA ALA A 251 -42.72 -0.40 29.82
C ALA A 251 -43.24 -1.75 29.28
N GLY A 252 -43.26 -2.81 30.10
CA GLY A 252 -43.68 -4.17 29.68
C GLY A 252 -42.77 -4.84 28.64
N ARG A 253 -41.66 -4.20 28.26
CA ARG A 253 -40.68 -4.69 27.29
C ARG A 253 -39.30 -4.13 27.63
N THR A 254 -38.24 -4.72 27.07
CA THR A 254 -36.88 -4.18 27.24
C THR A 254 -36.74 -2.87 26.45
N VAL A 255 -36.70 -1.74 27.17
CA VAL A 255 -36.53 -0.38 26.61
C VAL A 255 -35.15 0.18 26.94
N GLN A 256 -34.62 -0.12 28.12
CA GLN A 256 -33.32 0.37 28.60
C GLN A 256 -32.37 -0.77 28.97
N GLY A 257 -31.11 -0.65 28.55
CA GLY A 257 -30.03 -1.57 28.91
C GLY A 257 -29.36 -1.14 30.22
N GLY A 258 -29.06 -2.12 31.09
CA GLY A 258 -28.31 -1.90 32.34
C GLY A 258 -26.86 -2.40 32.27
N SER A 259 -26.30 -2.58 31.06
CA SER A 259 -24.94 -3.13 30.89
C SER A 259 -23.90 -2.03 30.81
N THR A 260 -22.79 -2.17 31.52
CA THR A 260 -21.66 -1.23 31.51
C THR A 260 -20.75 -1.44 30.30
N LEU A 261 -19.86 -0.49 30.01
CA LEU A 261 -18.85 -0.66 28.94
C LEU A 261 -17.92 -1.85 29.23
N THR A 262 -17.48 -2.04 30.47
CA THR A 262 -16.64 -3.18 30.86
C THR A 262 -17.36 -4.52 30.64
N GLN A 263 -18.67 -4.58 30.88
CA GLN A 263 -19.49 -5.75 30.59
C GLN A 263 -19.62 -6.01 29.08
N GLN A 264 -19.84 -4.95 28.29
CA GLN A 264 -19.87 -5.08 26.83
C GLN A 264 -18.53 -5.56 26.26
N LEU A 265 -17.40 -5.06 26.80
CA LEU A 265 -16.06 -5.51 26.44
C LEU A 265 -15.85 -6.99 26.80
N ALA A 266 -16.22 -7.40 28.02
CA ALA A 266 -16.14 -8.79 28.46
C ALA A 266 -16.94 -9.73 27.55
N LYS A 267 -18.13 -9.30 27.12
CA LYS A 267 -18.97 -10.03 26.18
C LYS A 267 -18.28 -10.21 24.83
N ASN A 268 -17.70 -9.14 24.27
CA ASN A 268 -17.11 -9.18 22.93
C ASN A 268 -15.81 -9.99 22.90
N LEU A 269 -14.97 -9.91 23.95
CA LEU A 269 -13.66 -10.56 23.98
C LEU A 269 -13.67 -12.03 24.43
N PHE A 270 -14.58 -12.43 25.33
CA PHE A 270 -14.46 -13.72 26.03
C PHE A 270 -15.66 -14.65 25.88
N LEU A 271 -16.81 -14.17 25.41
CA LEU A 271 -18.08 -14.91 25.49
C LEU A 271 -18.70 -15.15 24.11
N SER A 272 -19.43 -16.26 23.97
CA SER A 272 -20.17 -16.57 22.75
C SER A 272 -21.43 -15.70 22.60
N ARG A 273 -22.03 -15.70 21.40
CA ARG A 273 -23.24 -14.91 21.07
C ARG A 273 -24.55 -15.46 21.69
N GLU A 274 -24.50 -16.55 22.45
CA GLU A 274 -25.68 -17.21 23.03
C GLU A 274 -26.44 -16.31 24.01
N ARG A 275 -27.77 -16.36 24.04
CA ARG A 275 -28.58 -15.55 24.97
C ARG A 275 -29.00 -16.36 26.19
N THR A 276 -28.08 -16.56 27.14
CA THR A 276 -28.36 -17.23 28.43
C THR A 276 -28.11 -16.31 29.62
N LEU A 277 -28.88 -16.48 30.70
CA LEU A 277 -28.65 -15.77 31.97
C LEU A 277 -27.28 -16.12 32.56
N TRP A 278 -26.85 -17.37 32.41
CA TRP A 278 -25.52 -17.81 32.85
C TRP A 278 -24.38 -17.09 32.14
N ARG A 279 -24.49 -16.85 30.82
CA ARG A 279 -23.54 -15.99 30.10
C ARG A 279 -23.49 -14.59 30.70
N LYS A 280 -24.64 -14.02 31.08
CA LYS A 280 -24.70 -12.67 31.65
C LYS A 280 -24.06 -12.59 33.04
N VAL A 281 -24.17 -13.64 33.86
CA VAL A 281 -23.44 -13.75 35.13
C VAL A 281 -21.93 -13.82 34.88
N ARG A 282 -21.48 -14.67 33.95
CA ARG A 282 -20.05 -14.74 33.57
C ARG A 282 -19.52 -13.40 33.06
N GLU A 283 -20.30 -12.67 32.26
CA GLU A 283 -19.98 -11.33 31.78
C GLU A 283 -19.75 -10.34 32.93
N ALA A 284 -20.62 -10.35 33.94
CA ALA A 284 -20.47 -9.50 35.12
C ALA A 284 -19.22 -9.86 35.95
N PHE A 285 -18.94 -11.14 36.16
CA PHE A 285 -17.74 -11.60 36.87
C PHE A 285 -16.45 -11.22 36.13
N ILE A 286 -16.38 -11.46 34.82
CA ILE A 286 -15.23 -11.06 34.00
C ILE A 286 -15.07 -9.54 34.03
N ALA A 287 -16.16 -8.77 33.97
CA ALA A 287 -16.10 -7.32 34.05
C ALA A 287 -15.52 -6.82 35.38
N LEU A 288 -15.89 -7.42 36.51
CA LEU A 288 -15.30 -7.11 37.82
C LEU A 288 -13.78 -7.36 37.84
N ILE A 289 -13.36 -8.50 37.28
CA ILE A 289 -11.94 -8.88 37.20
C ILE A 289 -11.15 -7.90 36.32
N ILE A 290 -11.67 -7.55 35.14
CA ILE A 290 -11.05 -6.58 34.23
C ILE A 290 -10.87 -5.23 34.92
N ASP A 291 -11.92 -4.72 35.58
CA ASP A 291 -11.92 -3.43 36.25
C ASP A 291 -10.99 -3.37 37.47
N TYR A 292 -10.83 -4.50 38.17
CA TYR A 292 -9.88 -4.63 39.27
C TYR A 292 -8.41 -4.60 38.79
N ARG A 293 -8.12 -5.18 37.62
CA ARG A 293 -6.75 -5.32 37.11
C ARG A 293 -6.24 -4.17 36.27
N TYR A 294 -7.11 -3.54 35.49
CA TYR A 294 -6.70 -2.57 34.47
C TYR A 294 -7.30 -1.20 34.74
N SER A 295 -6.56 -0.16 34.39
CA SER A 295 -7.06 1.21 34.47
C SER A 295 -8.26 1.42 33.56
N LYS A 296 -9.13 2.37 33.93
CA LYS A 296 -10.30 2.75 33.13
C LYS A 296 -9.93 3.14 31.71
N ASP A 297 -8.81 3.84 31.54
CA ASP A 297 -8.32 4.22 30.21
C ASP A 297 -7.89 3.01 29.38
N ARG A 298 -7.27 1.99 29.98
CA ARG A 298 -6.91 0.76 29.27
C ARG A 298 -8.15 -0.04 28.86
N ILE A 299 -9.18 -0.07 29.72
CA ILE A 299 -10.47 -0.72 29.41
C ILE A 299 -11.17 0.02 28.28
N LEU A 300 -11.19 1.34 28.34
CA LEU A 300 -11.80 2.18 27.32
C LEU A 300 -11.04 2.08 25.98
N GLU A 301 -9.71 2.08 26.00
CA GLU A 301 -8.88 1.83 24.81
C GLU A 301 -9.22 0.49 24.15
N ALA A 302 -9.29 -0.57 24.96
CA ALA A 302 -9.68 -1.90 24.47
C ALA A 302 -11.09 -1.87 23.86
N TYR A 303 -12.05 -1.22 24.52
CA TYR A 303 -13.42 -1.08 24.03
C TYR A 303 -13.50 -0.32 22.71
N LEU A 304 -12.83 0.83 22.62
CA LEU A 304 -12.83 1.71 21.45
C LEU A 304 -12.22 1.04 20.20
N ASN A 305 -11.34 0.06 20.39
CA ASN A 305 -10.74 -0.72 19.31
C ASN A 305 -11.48 -2.04 19.03
N GLU A 306 -12.27 -2.54 19.98
CA GLU A 306 -12.94 -3.85 19.87
C GLU A 306 -14.34 -3.78 19.27
N VAL A 307 -15.07 -2.70 19.51
CA VAL A 307 -16.49 -2.65 19.16
C VAL A 307 -16.74 -2.84 17.65
N TYR A 308 -17.59 -3.79 17.30
CA TYR A 308 -18.05 -3.97 15.91
C TYR A 308 -18.85 -2.74 15.50
N LEU A 309 -18.53 -2.15 14.34
CA LEU A 309 -19.18 -0.92 13.84
C LEU A 309 -19.67 -1.04 12.41
N GLY A 310 -19.29 -2.06 11.66
CA GLY A 310 -19.78 -2.22 10.29
C GLY A 310 -19.18 -3.41 9.57
N GLN A 311 -19.54 -3.56 8.30
CA GLN A 311 -19.07 -4.62 7.42
C GLN A 311 -18.58 -4.00 6.11
N SER A 312 -17.43 -4.46 5.61
CA SER A 312 -16.90 -4.10 4.29
C SER A 312 -16.68 -5.38 3.48
N GLY A 313 -17.65 -5.74 2.63
CA GLY A 313 -17.63 -7.03 1.93
C GLY A 313 -17.65 -8.19 2.94
N ASN A 314 -16.60 -9.00 2.95
CA ASN A 314 -16.46 -10.14 3.87
C ASN A 314 -15.75 -9.78 5.19
N GLU A 315 -15.26 -8.54 5.33
CA GLU A 315 -14.48 -8.11 6.49
C GLU A 315 -15.36 -7.40 7.53
N ALA A 316 -15.36 -7.90 8.77
CA ALA A 316 -15.98 -7.21 9.90
C ALA A 316 -15.12 -6.03 10.34
N ILE A 317 -15.72 -4.86 10.48
CA ILE A 317 -15.03 -3.62 10.83
C ILE A 317 -15.22 -3.35 12.30
N HIS A 318 -14.12 -3.44 13.04
CA HIS A 318 -14.06 -3.22 14.48
C HIS A 318 -13.24 -1.97 14.80
N GLY A 319 -13.68 -1.30 15.85
CA GLY A 319 -13.05 -0.11 16.39
C GLY A 319 -13.41 1.18 15.65
N PHE A 320 -13.45 2.27 16.42
CA PHE A 320 -13.84 3.58 15.92
C PHE A 320 -12.86 4.15 14.87
N GLY A 321 -11.56 3.86 15.02
CA GLY A 321 -10.53 4.34 14.10
C GLY A 321 -10.74 3.87 12.66
N LEU A 322 -11.05 2.58 12.47
CA LEU A 322 -11.31 2.03 11.14
C LEU A 322 -12.71 2.40 10.62
N ALA A 323 -13.70 2.48 11.51
CA ALA A 323 -15.05 2.91 11.16
C ALA A 323 -15.09 4.36 10.62
N ALA A 324 -14.30 5.27 11.21
CA ALA A 324 -14.13 6.63 10.69
C ALA A 324 -13.67 6.65 9.23
N ARG A 325 -12.67 5.82 8.90
CA ARG A 325 -12.16 5.67 7.53
C ARG A 325 -13.17 5.01 6.59
N LEU A 326 -13.91 4.01 7.07
CA LEU A 326 -14.94 3.31 6.28
C LEU A 326 -16.09 4.26 5.90
N TYR A 327 -16.68 4.95 6.87
CA TYR A 327 -17.89 5.74 6.66
C TYR A 327 -17.62 7.14 6.13
N PHE A 328 -16.50 7.76 6.51
CA PHE A 328 -16.22 9.18 6.19
C PHE A 328 -14.95 9.40 5.38
N GLY A 329 -14.11 8.39 5.20
CA GLY A 329 -12.86 8.50 4.43
C GLY A 329 -11.79 9.33 5.14
N LYS A 330 -11.96 9.55 6.45
CA LYS A 330 -11.16 10.45 7.27
C LYS A 330 -10.60 9.76 8.50
N PRO A 331 -9.44 10.19 9.01
CA PRO A 331 -9.01 9.90 10.38
C PRO A 331 -10.08 10.34 11.39
N ILE A 332 -10.16 9.63 12.51
CA ILE A 332 -11.15 9.90 13.55
C ILE A 332 -11.01 11.30 14.16
N GLN A 333 -9.80 11.84 14.17
CA GLN A 333 -9.46 13.17 14.70
C GLN A 333 -10.06 14.31 13.86
N GLU A 334 -10.44 14.04 12.61
CA GLU A 334 -11.07 15.04 11.73
C GLU A 334 -12.60 15.01 11.75
N LEU A 335 -13.18 14.01 12.41
CA LEU A 335 -14.63 13.85 12.39
C LEU A 335 -15.28 14.97 13.18
N ARG A 336 -16.32 15.54 12.57
CA ARG A 336 -17.17 16.50 13.26
C ARG A 336 -17.97 15.80 14.35
N VAL A 337 -18.46 16.58 15.31
CA VAL A 337 -19.33 16.09 16.38
C VAL A 337 -20.52 15.28 15.86
N ASP A 338 -21.18 15.71 14.77
CA ASP A 338 -22.28 14.96 14.14
C ASP A 338 -21.86 13.57 13.61
N GLN A 339 -20.64 13.46 13.09
CA GLN A 339 -20.07 12.21 12.58
C GLN A 339 -19.63 11.28 13.72
N LEU A 340 -19.03 11.84 14.78
CA LEU A 340 -18.68 11.12 16.00
C LEU A 340 -19.93 10.57 16.69
N ALA A 341 -20.98 11.39 16.82
CA ALA A 341 -22.27 10.99 17.38
C ALA A 341 -22.94 9.86 16.57
N LEU A 342 -22.78 9.84 15.24
CA LEU A 342 -23.25 8.74 14.41
C LEU A 342 -22.54 7.43 14.77
N LEU A 343 -21.19 7.43 14.81
CA LEU A 343 -20.42 6.24 15.14
C LEU A 343 -20.76 5.71 16.54
N VAL A 344 -20.86 6.60 17.54
CA VAL A 344 -21.28 6.25 18.90
C VAL A 344 -22.70 5.68 18.89
N GLY A 345 -23.62 6.30 18.16
CA GLY A 345 -25.00 5.83 18.03
C GLY A 345 -25.12 4.42 17.45
N MET A 346 -24.19 4.06 16.54
CA MET A 346 -24.14 2.75 15.87
C MET A 346 -23.71 1.61 16.78
N VAL A 347 -22.94 1.86 17.84
CA VAL A 347 -22.49 0.85 18.82
C VAL A 347 -23.63 -0.07 19.31
N LYS A 348 -24.79 0.52 19.60
CA LYS A 348 -25.98 -0.21 20.07
C LYS A 348 -26.46 -1.29 19.10
N GLY A 349 -26.26 -1.09 17.80
CA GLY A 349 -26.72 -1.99 16.76
C GLY A 349 -26.16 -1.62 15.39
N PRO A 350 -24.91 -1.98 15.07
CA PRO A 350 -24.20 -1.46 13.89
C PRO A 350 -24.88 -1.81 12.57
N SER A 351 -25.40 -3.04 12.44
CA SER A 351 -26.16 -3.45 11.27
C SER A 351 -27.54 -2.79 11.18
N TYR A 352 -28.18 -2.51 12.32
CA TYR A 352 -29.52 -1.93 12.37
C TYR A 352 -29.51 -0.41 12.10
N TYR A 353 -28.47 0.28 12.58
CA TYR A 353 -28.21 1.70 12.38
C TYR A 353 -27.19 1.96 11.27
N ASN A 354 -27.01 1.02 10.34
CA ASN A 354 -26.07 1.18 9.24
C ASN A 354 -26.51 2.36 8.35
N PRO A 355 -25.72 3.44 8.22
CA PRO A 355 -26.17 4.67 7.55
C PRO A 355 -26.31 4.53 6.04
N ALA A 356 -25.68 3.51 5.44
CA ALA A 356 -25.80 3.21 4.02
C ALA A 356 -27.09 2.46 3.68
N ARG A 357 -27.51 1.55 4.57
CA ARG A 357 -28.69 0.70 4.37
C ARG A 357 -29.96 1.29 4.98
N HIS A 358 -29.83 2.01 6.08
CA HIS A 358 -30.93 2.51 6.90
C HIS A 358 -30.67 3.96 7.36
N PRO A 359 -30.59 4.92 6.41
CA PRO A 359 -30.21 6.31 6.71
C PRO A 359 -31.15 6.99 7.71
N GLU A 360 -32.47 6.80 7.60
CA GLU A 360 -33.43 7.41 8.52
C GLU A 360 -33.23 6.97 9.98
N ARG A 361 -33.02 5.66 10.20
CA ARG A 361 -32.78 5.13 11.55
C ARG A 361 -31.44 5.62 12.10
N ALA A 362 -30.43 5.67 11.25
CA ALA A 362 -29.10 6.16 11.61
C ALA A 362 -29.15 7.65 12.00
N LEU A 363 -29.87 8.46 11.23
CA LEU A 363 -30.10 9.89 11.49
C LEU A 363 -30.79 10.10 12.83
N ALA A 364 -31.94 9.45 13.05
CA ALA A 364 -32.68 9.56 14.31
C ALA A 364 -31.83 9.11 15.53
N ARG A 365 -30.99 8.08 15.34
CA ARG A 365 -30.09 7.61 16.40
C ARG A 365 -28.96 8.58 16.67
N ARG A 366 -28.33 9.15 15.65
CA ARG A 366 -27.32 10.22 15.78
C ARG A 366 -27.90 11.43 16.51
N ASP A 367 -29.09 11.86 16.14
CA ASP A 367 -29.72 13.07 16.72
C ASP A 367 -30.07 12.86 18.20
N LEU A 368 -30.45 11.64 18.58
CA LEU A 368 -30.59 11.27 19.98
C LEU A 368 -29.26 11.37 20.74
N VAL A 369 -28.14 10.92 20.16
CA VAL A 369 -26.81 11.06 20.77
C VAL A 369 -26.45 12.54 20.94
N LEU A 370 -26.63 13.36 19.90
CA LEU A 370 -26.37 14.81 19.95
C LEU A 370 -27.21 15.49 21.05
N ARG A 371 -28.48 15.11 21.19
CA ARG A 371 -29.36 15.63 22.25
C ARG A 371 -28.87 15.26 23.64
N LEU A 372 -28.42 14.01 23.82
CA LEU A 372 -27.84 13.55 25.09
C LEU A 372 -26.55 14.30 25.42
N MET A 373 -25.70 14.58 24.42
CA MET A 373 -24.49 15.38 24.60
C MET A 373 -24.81 16.80 25.05
N MET A 374 -25.81 17.44 24.44
CA MET A 374 -26.28 18.77 24.86
C MET A 374 -26.82 18.76 26.29
N GLN A 375 -27.65 17.78 26.65
CA GLN A 375 -28.21 17.64 28.01
C GLN A 375 -27.15 17.41 29.09
N GLN A 376 -25.95 16.95 28.71
CA GLN A 376 -24.82 16.76 29.63
C GLN A 376 -23.81 17.93 29.54
N ASN A 377 -24.18 19.05 28.91
CA ASN A 377 -23.32 20.21 28.70
C ASN A 377 -22.02 19.93 27.92
N ILE A 378 -21.96 18.82 27.18
CA ILE A 378 -20.83 18.53 26.27
C ILE A 378 -20.93 19.42 25.03
N LEU A 379 -22.15 19.74 24.60
CA LEU A 379 -22.43 20.67 23.50
C LEU A 379 -23.27 21.84 23.97
N SER A 380 -22.96 23.03 23.48
CA SER A 380 -23.86 24.18 23.55
C SER A 380 -25.12 23.97 22.68
N ALA A 381 -26.20 24.69 23.00
CA ALA A 381 -27.42 24.67 22.18
C ALA A 381 -27.15 25.05 20.71
N GLN A 382 -26.25 26.02 20.47
CA GLN A 382 -25.88 26.43 19.12
C GLN A 382 -25.13 25.31 18.37
N GLN A 383 -24.19 24.62 19.03
CA GLN A 383 -23.48 23.49 18.43
C GLN A 383 -24.42 22.32 18.14
N TYR A 384 -25.36 22.05 19.04
CA TYR A 384 -26.39 21.02 18.84
C TYR A 384 -27.26 21.32 17.62
N GLU A 385 -27.81 22.55 17.51
CA GLU A 385 -28.63 22.96 16.38
C GLU A 385 -27.86 22.89 15.05
N GLN A 386 -26.59 23.29 15.03
CA GLN A 386 -25.75 23.15 13.85
C GLN A 386 -25.48 21.68 13.48
N ALA A 387 -25.27 20.81 14.47
CA ALA A 387 -24.96 19.40 14.25
C ALA A 387 -26.18 18.58 13.81
N VAL A 388 -27.36 18.83 14.40
CA VAL A 388 -28.58 18.07 14.13
C VAL A 388 -29.12 18.33 12.72
N ASN A 389 -28.97 19.56 12.23
CA ASN A 389 -29.45 19.97 10.91
C ASN A 389 -28.53 19.52 9.75
N ARG A 390 -27.40 18.85 10.04
CA ARG A 390 -26.52 18.31 8.99
C ARG A 390 -27.02 16.96 8.47
N PRO A 391 -26.82 16.65 7.18
CA PRO A 391 -27.01 15.29 6.68
C PRO A 391 -25.98 14.33 7.29
N LEU A 392 -26.16 13.02 7.06
CA LEU A 392 -25.23 12.00 7.55
C LEU A 392 -23.81 12.13 6.96
N ASP A 393 -23.68 12.69 5.75
CA ASP A 393 -22.40 13.03 5.12
C ASP A 393 -21.39 11.86 5.08
N ILE A 394 -21.89 10.66 4.72
CA ILE A 394 -21.06 9.47 4.52
C ILE A 394 -20.47 9.42 3.11
N GLN A 395 -19.39 8.67 2.92
CA GLN A 395 -18.81 8.43 1.60
C GLN A 395 -19.82 7.80 0.64
N ALA A 396 -19.88 8.32 -0.59
CA ALA A 396 -20.71 7.76 -1.66
C ALA A 396 -20.33 6.30 -1.99
N ASN A 397 -19.02 5.99 -1.97
CA ASN A 397 -18.49 4.65 -2.13
C ASN A 397 -17.82 4.22 -0.82
N ILE A 398 -18.54 3.42 -0.01
CA ILE A 398 -18.07 2.97 1.30
C ILE A 398 -16.97 1.92 1.13
N LYS A 399 -15.72 2.36 1.31
CA LYS A 399 -14.51 1.53 1.26
C LYS A 399 -13.42 2.15 2.13
N ILE A 400 -12.55 1.31 2.70
CA ILE A 400 -11.48 1.75 3.62
C ILE A 400 -10.35 2.48 2.88
N ALA A 401 -9.93 1.97 1.71
CA ALA A 401 -8.86 2.56 0.90
C ALA A 401 -8.91 2.01 -0.54
N SER A 402 -8.24 2.72 -1.47
CA SER A 402 -7.95 2.16 -2.79
C SER A 402 -6.87 1.10 -2.63
N ARG A 403 -7.23 -0.18 -2.72
CA ARG A 403 -6.24 -1.26 -2.67
C ARG A 403 -5.25 -1.05 -3.81
N GLN A 404 -3.97 -1.23 -3.51
CA GLN A 404 -2.85 -1.20 -4.46
C GLN A 404 -2.24 -2.59 -4.59
N PRO A 405 -2.95 -3.58 -5.19
CA PRO A 405 -2.57 -4.99 -5.03
C PRO A 405 -1.21 -5.30 -5.65
N ALA A 406 -0.92 -4.72 -6.82
CA ALA A 406 0.35 -4.90 -7.50
C ALA A 406 1.53 -4.44 -6.61
N TYR A 407 1.43 -3.23 -6.03
CA TYR A 407 2.44 -2.72 -5.12
C TYR A 407 2.52 -3.53 -3.83
N PHE A 408 1.38 -3.93 -3.25
CA PHE A 408 1.31 -4.73 -2.03
C PHE A 408 1.95 -6.11 -2.19
N GLN A 409 1.88 -6.71 -3.38
CA GLN A 409 2.62 -7.94 -3.68
C GLN A 409 4.14 -7.74 -3.57
N GLN A 410 4.68 -6.59 -4.02
CA GLN A 410 6.09 -6.28 -3.83
C GLN A 410 6.43 -5.99 -2.37
N VAL A 411 5.60 -5.23 -1.65
CA VAL A 411 5.77 -4.97 -0.21
C VAL A 411 5.81 -6.29 0.57
N LYS A 412 4.89 -7.23 0.29
CA LYS A 412 4.89 -8.57 0.92
C LYS A 412 6.16 -9.36 0.62
N ARG A 413 6.70 -9.29 -0.61
CA ARG A 413 7.98 -9.93 -0.96
C ARG A 413 9.14 -9.33 -0.17
N GLU A 414 9.21 -8.01 -0.06
CA GLU A 414 10.27 -7.32 0.68
C GLU A 414 10.18 -7.54 2.18
N LEU A 415 8.98 -7.50 2.77
CA LEU A 415 8.79 -7.80 4.19
C LEU A 415 9.26 -9.22 4.53
N ARG A 416 8.88 -10.22 3.75
CA ARG A 416 9.35 -11.61 3.95
C ARG A 416 10.88 -11.71 3.87
N ASN A 417 11.49 -11.01 2.92
CA ASN A 417 12.94 -11.07 2.71
C ASN A 417 13.76 -10.26 3.73
N LYS A 418 13.23 -9.14 4.23
CA LYS A 418 13.97 -8.17 5.06
C LYS A 418 13.63 -8.25 6.54
N VAL A 419 12.38 -8.55 6.86
CA VAL A 419 11.87 -8.64 8.24
C VAL A 419 11.80 -10.09 8.71
N GLY A 420 11.65 -11.05 7.79
CA GLY A 420 11.67 -12.48 8.08
C GLY A 420 10.58 -12.88 9.08
N ASN A 421 10.96 -13.65 10.09
CA ASN A 421 10.02 -14.22 11.08
C ASN A 421 9.30 -13.17 11.93
N LYS A 422 9.82 -11.93 12.03
CA LYS A 422 9.13 -10.83 12.73
C LYS A 422 7.91 -10.33 11.96
N PHE A 423 7.78 -10.68 10.69
CA PHE A 423 6.59 -10.41 9.89
C PHE A 423 5.69 -11.65 9.86
N HIS A 424 4.71 -11.68 10.75
CA HIS A 424 3.64 -12.67 10.77
C HIS A 424 2.27 -12.00 10.93
N SER A 425 1.20 -12.75 10.66
CA SER A 425 -0.15 -12.22 10.82
C SER A 425 -0.39 -11.81 12.29
N GLY A 426 -1.11 -10.71 12.48
CA GLY A 426 -1.55 -10.25 13.80
C GLY A 426 -0.58 -9.35 14.56
N THR A 427 0.68 -9.20 14.13
CA THR A 427 1.69 -8.39 14.85
C THR A 427 1.35 -6.90 14.90
N GLY A 428 0.51 -6.39 13.99
CA GLY A 428 0.13 -4.97 13.93
C GLY A 428 1.24 -4.05 13.42
N LEU A 429 2.10 -4.53 12.52
CA LEU A 429 3.21 -3.71 12.04
C LEU A 429 2.71 -2.45 11.30
N ARG A 430 3.45 -1.37 11.46
CA ARG A 430 3.29 -0.14 10.68
C ARG A 430 4.38 -0.09 9.63
N VAL A 431 3.97 -0.19 8.37
CA VAL A 431 4.85 -0.29 7.22
C VAL A 431 4.82 1.02 6.45
N PHE A 432 5.94 1.71 6.41
CA PHE A 432 6.15 2.90 5.58
C PHE A 432 6.79 2.47 4.26
N THR A 433 6.22 2.93 3.15
CA THR A 433 6.65 2.55 1.81
C THR A 433 7.13 3.76 1.01
N SER A 434 7.79 3.51 -0.11
CA SER A 434 8.24 4.56 -1.02
C SER A 434 7.18 5.03 -2.02
N LEU A 435 5.97 4.45 -1.98
CA LEU A 435 4.90 4.73 -2.93
C LEU A 435 4.54 6.21 -2.90
N ASP A 436 4.65 6.86 -4.05
CA ASP A 436 4.14 8.21 -4.25
C ASP A 436 2.64 8.13 -4.61
N PRO A 437 1.74 8.60 -3.73
CA PRO A 437 0.32 8.54 -3.98
C PRO A 437 -0.09 9.32 -5.24
N VAL A 438 0.63 10.39 -5.60
CA VAL A 438 0.37 11.18 -6.80
C VAL A 438 0.79 10.40 -8.05
N SER A 439 2.04 9.92 -8.13
CA SER A 439 2.51 9.11 -9.27
C SER A 439 1.64 7.87 -9.49
N GLN A 440 1.26 7.15 -8.42
CA GLN A 440 0.37 5.99 -8.52
C GLN A 440 -0.98 6.36 -9.14
N GLU A 441 -1.65 7.40 -8.60
CA GLU A 441 -2.94 7.83 -9.10
C GLU A 441 -2.88 8.30 -10.56
N LYS A 442 -1.86 9.08 -10.94
CA LYS A 442 -1.72 9.59 -12.31
C LYS A 442 -1.38 8.47 -13.30
N LEU A 443 -0.59 7.47 -12.90
CA LEU A 443 -0.23 6.33 -13.74
C LEU A 443 -1.43 5.41 -13.97
N GLU A 444 -2.22 5.14 -12.94
CA GLU A 444 -3.50 4.41 -13.06
C GLU A 444 -4.46 5.14 -14.00
N LYS A 445 -4.65 6.45 -13.80
CA LYS A 445 -5.50 7.28 -14.68
C LYS A 445 -5.01 7.29 -16.12
N ALA A 446 -3.70 7.27 -16.35
CA ALA A 446 -3.13 7.24 -17.69
C ALA A 446 -3.43 5.93 -18.42
N ILE A 447 -3.31 4.81 -17.71
CA ILE A 447 -3.66 3.48 -18.23
C ILE A 447 -5.17 3.41 -18.50
N ILE A 448 -6.01 3.76 -17.51
CA ILE A 448 -7.47 3.73 -17.65
C ILE A 448 -7.96 4.62 -18.80
N GLY A 449 -7.38 5.81 -18.97
CA GLY A 449 -7.78 6.74 -20.02
C GLY A 449 -7.27 6.37 -21.42
N THR A 450 -6.10 5.72 -21.53
CA THR A 450 -5.45 5.47 -22.83
C THR A 450 -5.80 4.11 -23.42
N ILE A 451 -5.91 3.07 -22.58
CA ILE A 451 -6.12 1.69 -23.06
C ILE A 451 -7.39 1.51 -23.91
N PRO A 452 -8.57 2.09 -23.56
CA PRO A 452 -9.77 1.96 -24.38
C PRO A 452 -9.64 2.47 -25.82
N ASN A 453 -8.73 3.42 -26.07
CA ASN A 453 -8.45 3.88 -27.44
C ASN A 453 -7.49 2.94 -28.17
N LEU A 454 -6.52 2.36 -27.45
CA LEU A 454 -5.56 1.42 -28.03
C LEU A 454 -6.19 0.05 -28.35
N THR A 455 -7.18 -0.39 -27.58
CA THR A 455 -7.93 -1.63 -27.83
C THR A 455 -8.67 -1.62 -29.17
N LYS A 456 -9.03 -0.44 -29.71
CA LYS A 456 -9.64 -0.33 -31.05
C LYS A 456 -8.75 -0.91 -32.15
N ARG A 457 -7.43 -0.91 -31.95
CA ARG A 457 -6.43 -1.48 -32.88
C ARG A 457 -5.89 -2.83 -32.41
N ALA A 458 -5.75 -3.02 -31.09
CA ALA A 458 -5.12 -4.20 -30.50
C ALA A 458 -6.08 -5.33 -30.09
N GLY A 459 -7.39 -5.07 -30.12
CA GLY A 459 -8.42 -5.96 -29.58
C GLY A 459 -8.66 -5.78 -28.07
N GLY A 460 -9.75 -6.36 -27.56
CA GLY A 460 -10.20 -6.21 -26.17
C GLY A 460 -9.30 -6.87 -25.11
N ASP A 461 -8.51 -7.86 -25.50
CA ASP A 461 -7.60 -8.61 -24.61
C ASP A 461 -6.28 -7.88 -24.33
N LEU A 462 -6.09 -6.67 -24.86
CA LEU A 462 -4.93 -5.85 -24.55
C LEU A 462 -4.84 -5.64 -23.04
N GLU A 463 -3.66 -5.85 -22.48
CA GLU A 463 -3.29 -5.62 -21.09
C GLU A 463 -2.14 -4.61 -21.00
N ALA A 464 -1.94 -4.11 -19.77
CA ALA A 464 -0.93 -3.11 -19.47
C ALA A 464 -0.20 -3.43 -18.16
N ALA A 465 1.06 -3.04 -18.07
CA ALA A 465 1.82 -3.02 -16.84
C ALA A 465 2.71 -1.79 -16.83
N ALA A 466 2.89 -1.19 -15.66
CA ALA A 466 3.79 -0.07 -15.51
C ALA A 466 4.45 -0.04 -14.14
N ILE A 467 5.66 0.49 -14.09
CA ILE A 467 6.39 0.75 -12.86
C ILE A 467 7.13 2.08 -13.03
N ALA A 468 7.02 2.96 -12.03
CA ALA A 468 7.81 4.17 -11.92
C ALA A 468 8.71 4.06 -10.69
N VAL A 469 10.00 4.31 -10.88
CA VAL A 469 11.00 4.25 -9.83
C VAL A 469 11.75 5.57 -9.77
N ASP A 470 12.15 5.95 -8.56
CA ASP A 470 13.02 7.07 -8.32
C ASP A 470 14.36 6.87 -9.04
N ARG A 471 14.75 7.86 -9.83
CA ARG A 471 15.95 7.80 -10.67
C ARG A 471 17.22 7.63 -9.84
N HIS A 472 17.28 8.20 -8.64
CA HIS A 472 18.50 8.27 -7.85
C HIS A 472 18.60 7.17 -6.79
N SER A 473 17.53 6.95 -6.05
CA SER A 473 17.46 6.03 -4.91
C SER A 473 16.96 4.62 -5.26
N GLY A 474 16.34 4.45 -6.42
CA GLY A 474 15.69 3.18 -6.81
C GLY A 474 14.36 2.91 -6.09
N GLU A 475 13.91 3.81 -5.23
CA GLU A 475 12.62 3.70 -4.55
C GLU A 475 11.45 3.56 -5.54
N ILE A 476 10.58 2.57 -5.35
CA ILE A 476 9.44 2.35 -6.25
C ILE A 476 8.34 3.37 -5.90
N ARG A 477 8.08 4.30 -6.82
CA ARG A 477 7.09 5.38 -6.64
C ARG A 477 5.69 4.94 -7.05
N ALA A 478 5.56 4.12 -8.09
CA ALA A 478 4.28 3.59 -8.54
C ALA A 478 4.42 2.21 -9.18
N MET A 479 3.39 1.37 -9.05
CA MET A 479 3.31 0.06 -9.69
C MET A 479 1.86 -0.28 -10.09
N VAL A 480 1.66 -0.57 -11.38
CA VAL A 480 0.39 -1.01 -11.94
C VAL A 480 0.56 -2.35 -12.63
N GLY A 481 -0.18 -3.36 -12.20
CA GLY A 481 -0.04 -4.76 -12.66
C GLY A 481 -1.00 -5.20 -13.77
N GLY A 482 -1.91 -4.34 -14.23
CA GLY A 482 -2.95 -4.66 -15.21
C GLY A 482 -3.69 -3.41 -15.69
N LYS A 483 -4.51 -3.54 -16.75
CA LYS A 483 -5.34 -2.43 -17.25
C LYS A 483 -6.44 -1.97 -16.28
N ARG A 484 -6.85 -2.86 -15.37
CA ARG A 484 -7.86 -2.59 -14.33
C ARG A 484 -7.17 -2.17 -13.04
N ALA A 485 -7.36 -0.90 -12.65
CA ALA A 485 -6.89 -0.42 -11.36
C ALA A 485 -7.55 -1.21 -10.20
N GLY A 486 -6.78 -1.48 -9.14
CA GLY A 486 -7.27 -2.22 -7.98
C GLY A 486 -7.54 -3.72 -8.20
N TYR A 487 -7.27 -4.28 -9.39
CA TYR A 487 -7.41 -5.72 -9.63
C TYR A 487 -6.36 -6.52 -8.86
N ASP A 488 -6.82 -7.39 -7.97
CA ASP A 488 -5.98 -8.27 -7.16
C ASP A 488 -5.85 -9.64 -7.84
N GLY A 489 -4.85 -9.76 -8.72
CA GLY A 489 -4.58 -10.98 -9.48
C GLY A 489 -3.16 -11.01 -10.04
N PHE A 490 -3.01 -11.48 -11.27
CA PHE A 490 -1.70 -11.60 -11.93
C PHE A 490 -1.02 -10.23 -12.10
N ASN A 491 0.06 -10.00 -11.35
CA ASN A 491 0.81 -8.75 -11.40
C ASN A 491 1.84 -8.77 -12.52
N ARG A 492 1.47 -8.20 -13.67
CA ARG A 492 2.33 -8.20 -14.86
C ARG A 492 3.60 -7.37 -14.68
N ALA A 493 3.63 -6.39 -13.78
CA ALA A 493 4.83 -5.62 -13.49
C ALA A 493 5.95 -6.47 -12.86
N LEU A 494 5.57 -7.51 -12.10
CA LEU A 494 6.49 -8.40 -11.39
C LEU A 494 6.60 -9.80 -11.99
N ASN A 495 5.59 -10.25 -12.72
CA ASN A 495 5.44 -11.66 -13.11
C ASN A 495 5.35 -11.89 -14.62
N ALA A 496 5.03 -10.89 -15.44
CA ALA A 496 5.00 -11.06 -16.89
C ALA A 496 6.41 -10.89 -17.45
N SER A 497 7.13 -12.01 -17.63
CA SER A 497 8.41 -12.02 -18.35
C SER A 497 8.14 -11.99 -19.86
N ARG A 498 8.54 -10.92 -20.54
CA ARG A 498 8.23 -10.67 -21.96
C ARG A 498 9.45 -10.20 -22.73
N PRO A 499 9.57 -10.53 -24.03
CA PRO A 499 10.68 -10.06 -24.86
C PRO A 499 10.78 -8.53 -24.83
N ILE A 500 11.94 -8.01 -24.46
CA ILE A 500 12.14 -6.56 -24.30
C ILE A 500 12.45 -5.84 -25.62
N GLY A 501 12.84 -6.61 -26.64
CA GLY A 501 13.16 -6.10 -27.97
C GLY A 501 14.22 -4.99 -27.92
N SER A 502 13.96 -3.90 -28.64
CA SER A 502 14.90 -2.77 -28.75
C SER A 502 15.21 -2.03 -27.44
N LEU A 503 14.61 -2.40 -26.28
CA LEU A 503 15.01 -1.85 -24.98
C LEU A 503 16.39 -2.30 -24.52
N VAL A 504 16.97 -3.37 -25.07
CA VAL A 504 18.34 -3.79 -24.73
C VAL A 504 19.41 -2.83 -25.27
N LYS A 505 19.11 -2.11 -26.36
CA LYS A 505 20.11 -1.41 -27.16
C LYS A 505 20.95 -0.45 -26.32
N PRO A 506 20.40 0.40 -25.43
CA PRO A 506 21.22 1.25 -24.58
C PRO A 506 22.37 0.52 -23.86
N ALA A 507 22.21 -0.73 -23.43
CA ALA A 507 23.30 -1.50 -22.82
C ALA A 507 24.43 -1.85 -23.82
N VAL A 508 24.10 -2.14 -25.08
CA VAL A 508 25.08 -2.37 -26.15
C VAL A 508 25.90 -1.09 -26.42
N TYR A 509 25.21 0.05 -26.55
CA TYR A 509 25.86 1.34 -26.80
C TYR A 509 26.64 1.83 -25.59
N LEU A 510 26.16 1.57 -24.37
CA LEU A 510 26.89 1.81 -23.13
C LEU A 510 28.20 1.03 -23.09
N THR A 511 28.18 -0.24 -23.49
CA THR A 511 29.37 -1.09 -23.57
C THR A 511 30.40 -0.51 -24.54
N ALA A 512 29.95 0.02 -25.68
CA ALA A 512 30.82 0.74 -26.63
C ALA A 512 31.41 2.01 -26.02
N LEU A 513 30.57 2.86 -25.44
CA LEU A 513 30.96 4.16 -24.87
C LEU A 513 31.82 4.03 -23.60
N ALA A 514 31.90 2.84 -23.02
CA ALA A 514 32.87 2.51 -21.97
C ALA A 514 34.31 2.33 -22.50
N GLN A 515 34.48 2.25 -23.82
CA GLN A 515 35.77 2.17 -24.52
C GLN A 515 36.03 3.47 -25.32
N PRO A 516 36.29 4.61 -24.65
CA PRO A 516 36.37 5.93 -25.31
C PRO A 516 37.51 6.07 -26.30
N ASP A 517 38.55 5.25 -26.19
CA ASP A 517 39.66 5.21 -27.16
C ASP A 517 39.24 4.61 -28.52
N LYS A 518 38.07 3.95 -28.59
CA LYS A 518 37.54 3.30 -29.79
C LYS A 518 36.20 3.87 -30.25
N TYR A 519 35.31 4.18 -29.31
CA TYR A 519 33.95 4.58 -29.62
C TYR A 519 33.58 5.92 -28.98
N THR A 520 32.97 6.79 -29.77
CA THR A 520 32.37 8.05 -29.35
C THR A 520 30.95 8.12 -29.90
N LEU A 521 30.18 9.13 -29.49
CA LEU A 521 28.85 9.39 -30.07
C LEU A 521 28.91 9.65 -31.59
N ALA A 522 30.05 10.12 -32.09
CA ALA A 522 30.27 10.41 -33.50
C ALA A 522 30.79 9.21 -34.30
N SER A 523 31.18 8.10 -33.66
CA SER A 523 31.70 6.92 -34.37
C SER A 523 30.74 6.43 -35.45
N THR A 524 31.26 6.21 -36.65
CA THR A 524 30.49 5.70 -37.77
C THR A 524 30.22 4.21 -37.62
N LEU A 525 28.96 3.80 -37.79
CA LEU A 525 28.52 2.42 -37.81
C LEU A 525 27.95 2.09 -39.19
N ASP A 526 28.20 0.86 -39.64
CA ASP A 526 27.74 0.35 -40.93
C ASP A 526 26.28 -0.15 -40.85
N ASP A 527 25.40 0.39 -41.68
CA ASP A 527 24.00 -0.03 -41.91
C ASP A 527 23.81 -0.66 -43.29
N THR A 528 24.63 -1.67 -43.63
CA THR A 528 24.49 -2.52 -44.83
C THR A 528 24.08 -3.96 -44.49
N PRO A 529 23.51 -4.74 -45.45
CA PRO A 529 23.05 -6.12 -45.22
C PRO A 529 24.05 -6.98 -44.44
N LEU A 530 23.57 -7.64 -43.37
CA LEU A 530 24.36 -8.51 -42.51
C LEU A 530 23.83 -9.94 -42.57
N HIS A 531 24.74 -10.90 -42.66
CA HIS A 531 24.45 -12.33 -42.60
C HIS A 531 25.36 -12.98 -41.56
N LEU A 532 24.75 -13.63 -40.55
CA LEU A 532 25.47 -14.40 -39.54
C LEU A 532 25.12 -15.88 -39.69
N GLN A 533 26.14 -16.74 -39.67
CA GLN A 533 25.96 -18.18 -39.67
C GLN A 533 25.72 -18.65 -38.22
N GLY A 534 24.67 -19.44 -38.02
CA GLY A 534 24.36 -20.09 -36.75
C GLY A 534 25.03 -21.45 -36.62
N ASN A 535 25.11 -21.95 -35.39
CA ASN A 535 25.82 -23.18 -35.03
C ASN A 535 25.25 -24.46 -35.70
N GLN A 536 24.05 -24.39 -36.29
CA GLN A 536 23.38 -25.50 -36.98
C GLN A 536 23.23 -25.23 -38.49
N GLY A 537 24.09 -24.40 -39.09
CA GLY A 537 24.01 -24.02 -40.51
C GLY A 537 22.85 -23.09 -40.86
N THR A 538 22.08 -22.64 -39.87
CA THR A 538 21.00 -21.66 -40.05
C THR A 538 21.56 -20.26 -40.30
N LYS A 539 21.03 -19.55 -41.29
CA LYS A 539 21.48 -18.18 -41.64
C LYS A 539 20.57 -17.15 -40.99
N TRP A 540 21.10 -16.33 -40.08
CA TRP A 540 20.37 -15.20 -39.49
C TRP A 540 20.70 -13.90 -40.22
N SER A 541 19.68 -13.21 -40.70
CA SER A 541 19.82 -11.96 -41.46
C SER A 541 18.95 -10.86 -40.83
N PRO A 542 19.46 -10.14 -39.81
CA PRO A 542 18.69 -9.08 -39.17
C PRO A 542 18.37 -7.95 -40.17
N ARG A 543 17.21 -7.30 -39.98
CA ARG A 543 16.76 -6.17 -40.81
C ARG A 543 16.33 -5.01 -39.93
N ASN A 544 16.48 -3.78 -40.43
CA ASN A 544 15.85 -2.62 -39.81
C ASN A 544 14.33 -2.71 -39.89
N PHE A 545 13.65 -2.05 -38.95
CA PHE A 545 12.19 -2.10 -38.83
C PHE A 545 11.49 -1.63 -40.12
N ASP A 546 12.03 -0.59 -40.76
CA ASP A 546 11.53 -0.03 -42.02
C ASP A 546 12.09 -0.74 -43.27
N ARG A 547 12.89 -1.79 -43.08
CA ARG A 547 13.53 -2.60 -44.12
C ARG A 547 14.46 -1.81 -45.06
N LYS A 548 14.96 -0.64 -44.62
CA LYS A 548 15.90 0.20 -45.37
C LYS A 548 17.30 0.13 -44.76
N PHE A 549 18.31 0.22 -45.61
CA PHE A 549 19.73 0.37 -45.26
C PHE A 549 20.16 1.81 -45.53
N ARG A 550 21.10 2.31 -44.73
CA ARG A 550 21.53 3.73 -44.77
C ARG A 550 23.01 3.93 -45.06
N GLY A 551 23.77 2.85 -45.22
CA GLY A 551 25.22 2.95 -45.29
C GLY A 551 25.76 3.43 -43.95
N ASP A 552 26.55 4.50 -43.95
CA ASP A 552 27.18 4.99 -42.74
C ASP A 552 26.21 5.79 -41.86
N VAL A 553 26.14 5.42 -40.58
CA VAL A 553 25.31 6.08 -39.58
C VAL A 553 26.09 6.39 -38.30
N PRO A 554 26.01 7.60 -37.75
CA PRO A 554 26.67 7.92 -36.49
C PRO A 554 26.06 7.13 -35.32
N LEU A 555 26.90 6.73 -34.36
CA LEU A 555 26.52 5.91 -33.20
C LEU A 555 25.33 6.50 -32.44
N TYR A 556 25.33 7.80 -32.15
CA TYR A 556 24.20 8.43 -31.45
C TYR A 556 22.89 8.33 -32.26
N GLN A 557 22.97 8.46 -33.58
CA GLN A 557 21.81 8.43 -34.47
C GLN A 557 21.28 7.00 -34.63
N ALA A 558 22.16 6.00 -34.69
CA ALA A 558 21.79 4.60 -34.73
C ALA A 558 20.98 4.21 -33.48
N LEU A 559 21.38 4.69 -32.29
CA LEU A 559 20.59 4.51 -31.06
C LEU A 559 19.28 5.31 -31.08
N ALA A 560 19.32 6.59 -31.44
CA ALA A 560 18.15 7.47 -31.45
C ALA A 560 17.04 6.95 -32.38
N ARG A 561 17.41 6.47 -33.57
CA ARG A 561 16.51 5.85 -34.55
C ARG A 561 16.28 4.37 -34.31
N SER A 562 16.97 3.78 -33.33
CA SER A 562 16.84 2.37 -32.94
C SER A 562 17.09 1.41 -34.10
N LEU A 563 18.15 1.64 -34.89
CA LEU A 563 18.51 0.79 -36.03
C LEU A 563 18.98 -0.59 -35.57
N ASN A 564 18.55 -1.66 -36.23
CA ASN A 564 18.84 -3.03 -35.82
C ASN A 564 20.22 -3.47 -36.29
N VAL A 565 20.51 -3.28 -37.58
CA VAL A 565 21.72 -3.83 -38.21
C VAL A 565 23.01 -3.20 -37.65
N PRO A 566 23.12 -1.87 -37.48
CA PRO A 566 24.30 -1.26 -36.87
C PRO A 566 24.48 -1.70 -35.42
N THR A 567 23.38 -1.94 -34.70
CA THR A 567 23.44 -2.41 -33.30
C THR A 567 23.97 -3.84 -33.21
N VAL A 568 23.57 -4.73 -34.14
CA VAL A 568 24.10 -6.10 -34.17
C VAL A 568 25.58 -6.09 -34.52
N ARG A 569 25.99 -5.32 -35.54
CA ARG A 569 27.41 -5.18 -35.91
C ARG A 569 28.25 -4.64 -34.75
N LEU A 570 27.77 -3.59 -34.07
CA LEU A 570 28.41 -3.05 -32.88
C LEU A 570 28.52 -4.10 -31.77
N GLY A 571 27.43 -4.80 -31.45
CA GLY A 571 27.45 -5.87 -30.45
C GLY A 571 28.42 -7.01 -30.78
N MET A 572 28.50 -7.41 -32.06
CA MET A 572 29.46 -8.42 -32.50
C MET A 572 30.92 -7.92 -32.40
N ALA A 573 31.18 -6.65 -32.71
CA ALA A 573 32.50 -6.05 -32.58
C ALA A 573 32.95 -5.89 -31.11
N LEU A 574 32.00 -5.67 -30.19
CA LEU A 574 32.26 -5.63 -28.74
C LEU A 574 32.43 -7.03 -28.14
N GLY A 575 31.72 -8.02 -28.67
CA GLY A 575 31.65 -9.37 -28.16
C GLY A 575 30.45 -9.60 -27.23
N ILE A 576 29.87 -10.80 -27.32
CA ILE A 576 28.75 -11.24 -26.48
C ILE A 576 29.08 -11.15 -24.97
N PRO A 577 30.26 -11.61 -24.48
CA PRO A 577 30.58 -11.56 -23.05
C PRO A 577 30.58 -10.15 -22.45
N GLU A 578 31.10 -9.15 -23.17
CA GLU A 578 31.20 -7.77 -22.69
C GLU A 578 29.81 -7.12 -22.52
N VAL A 579 28.93 -7.34 -23.49
CA VAL A 579 27.55 -6.84 -23.42
C VAL A 579 26.77 -7.57 -22.33
N SER A 580 26.95 -8.89 -22.18
CA SER A 580 26.36 -9.66 -21.08
C SER A 580 26.81 -9.15 -19.71
N GLN A 581 28.12 -8.90 -19.53
CA GLN A 581 28.65 -8.37 -18.29
C GLN A 581 28.08 -6.97 -17.97
N THR A 582 27.88 -6.13 -18.99
CA THR A 582 27.24 -4.82 -18.82
C THR A 582 25.78 -4.96 -18.36
N LEU A 583 25.01 -5.90 -18.93
CA LEU A 583 23.64 -6.19 -18.47
C LEU A 583 23.62 -6.68 -17.01
N GLU A 584 24.56 -7.52 -16.60
CA GLU A 584 24.72 -7.98 -15.21
C GLU A 584 25.05 -6.82 -14.27
N LYS A 585 26.00 -5.94 -14.65
CA LYS A 585 26.35 -4.72 -13.90
C LYS A 585 25.14 -3.79 -13.69
N LEU A 586 24.25 -3.72 -14.67
CA LEU A 586 22.98 -2.97 -14.61
C LEU A 586 21.88 -3.67 -13.80
N GLY A 587 22.11 -4.87 -13.29
CA GLY A 587 21.21 -5.57 -12.37
C GLY A 587 20.31 -6.62 -13.01
N ILE A 588 20.59 -7.03 -14.25
CA ILE A 588 19.92 -8.19 -14.86
C ILE A 588 20.58 -9.48 -14.34
N ASP A 589 19.77 -10.45 -13.93
CA ASP A 589 20.28 -11.76 -13.51
C ASP A 589 20.86 -12.49 -14.73
N LYS A 590 22.08 -13.03 -14.59
CA LYS A 590 22.80 -13.75 -15.63
C LYS A 590 21.96 -14.85 -16.29
N LYS A 591 21.09 -15.53 -15.53
CA LYS A 591 20.23 -16.61 -16.04
C LYS A 591 19.17 -16.14 -17.05
N GLU A 592 18.82 -14.85 -17.02
CA GLU A 592 17.86 -14.27 -17.95
C GLU A 592 18.53 -13.90 -19.30
N ILE A 593 19.85 -13.77 -19.30
CA ILE A 593 20.63 -13.37 -20.46
C ILE A 593 20.92 -14.60 -21.33
N ARG A 594 20.49 -14.56 -22.59
CA ARG A 594 20.81 -15.58 -23.58
C ARG A 594 22.02 -15.14 -24.40
N PRO A 595 23.22 -15.74 -24.26
CA PRO A 595 24.45 -15.26 -24.89
C PRO A 595 24.55 -15.67 -26.37
N VAL A 596 23.66 -15.13 -27.21
CA VAL A 596 23.61 -15.36 -28.66
C VAL A 596 23.42 -14.02 -29.38
N PRO A 597 23.82 -13.85 -30.66
CA PRO A 597 23.80 -12.54 -31.34
C PRO A 597 22.44 -11.81 -31.33
N SER A 598 21.33 -12.54 -31.31
CA SER A 598 19.98 -11.97 -31.23
C SER A 598 19.71 -11.23 -29.90
N MET A 599 20.54 -11.44 -28.87
CA MET A 599 20.47 -10.70 -27.61
C MET A 599 20.66 -9.20 -27.79
N PHE A 600 21.44 -8.76 -28.78
CA PHE A 600 21.68 -7.34 -29.08
C PHE A 600 20.41 -6.63 -29.58
N LEU A 601 19.37 -7.39 -29.95
CA LEU A 601 18.05 -6.92 -30.31
C LEU A 601 16.96 -7.29 -29.29
N GLY A 602 17.35 -7.84 -28.13
CA GLY A 602 16.47 -8.12 -27.00
C GLY A 602 15.67 -9.41 -27.15
N ALA A 603 16.26 -10.43 -27.77
CA ALA A 603 15.68 -11.78 -27.90
C ALA A 603 15.75 -12.59 -26.59
N PHE A 604 15.44 -11.96 -25.47
CA PHE A 604 15.27 -12.56 -24.15
C PHE A 604 14.19 -11.77 -23.39
N SER A 605 13.63 -12.40 -22.37
CA SER A 605 12.46 -11.89 -21.67
C SER A 605 12.83 -11.30 -20.33
N LEU A 606 12.26 -10.13 -20.00
CA LEU A 606 12.34 -9.54 -18.67
C LEU A 606 10.95 -9.08 -18.22
N THR A 607 10.79 -8.91 -16.92
CA THR A 607 9.65 -8.22 -16.33
C THR A 607 9.82 -6.70 -16.40
N PRO A 608 8.73 -5.91 -16.37
CA PRO A 608 8.83 -4.46 -16.25
C PRO A 608 9.70 -3.99 -15.07
N TYR A 609 9.66 -4.70 -13.94
CA TYR A 609 10.55 -4.46 -12.80
C TYR A 609 12.04 -4.58 -13.16
N GLN A 610 12.44 -5.66 -13.84
CA GLN A 610 13.84 -5.89 -14.23
C GLN A 610 14.30 -4.85 -15.27
N VAL A 611 13.42 -4.48 -16.21
CA VAL A 611 13.69 -3.39 -17.16
C VAL A 611 13.89 -2.06 -16.42
N ALA A 612 13.05 -1.74 -15.45
CA ALA A 612 13.20 -0.53 -14.64
C ALA A 612 14.54 -0.51 -13.88
N GLN A 613 14.97 -1.64 -13.31
CA GLN A 613 16.26 -1.75 -12.63
C GLN A 613 17.44 -1.45 -13.57
N MET A 614 17.40 -1.98 -14.80
CA MET A 614 18.43 -1.73 -15.80
C MET A 614 18.52 -0.25 -16.18
N TYR A 615 17.38 0.38 -16.47
CA TYR A 615 17.34 1.79 -16.85
C TYR A 615 17.61 2.74 -15.70
N GLN A 616 17.30 2.36 -14.45
CA GLN A 616 17.70 3.11 -13.26
C GLN A 616 19.22 3.26 -13.22
N GLY A 617 19.97 2.18 -13.38
CA GLY A 617 21.45 2.23 -13.39
C GLY A 617 22.03 3.03 -14.56
N ILE A 618 21.50 2.85 -15.79
CA ILE A 618 21.95 3.61 -16.97
C ILE A 618 21.76 5.11 -16.76
N THR A 619 20.57 5.48 -16.27
CA THR A 619 20.16 6.88 -16.29
C THR A 619 20.64 7.62 -15.05
N ASN A 620 20.90 6.94 -13.94
CA ASN A 620 21.55 7.49 -12.74
C ASN A 620 23.08 7.62 -12.88
N SER A 621 23.57 7.97 -14.09
CA SER A 621 25.00 8.15 -14.37
C SER A 621 25.88 6.96 -13.96
N GLY A 622 25.36 5.73 -14.15
CA GLY A 622 26.07 4.49 -13.88
C GLY A 622 25.99 4.00 -12.43
N LYS A 623 25.30 4.75 -11.57
CA LYS A 623 25.03 4.37 -10.18
C LYS A 623 23.80 3.46 -10.10
N LYS A 624 24.02 2.17 -9.79
CA LYS A 624 22.94 1.23 -9.52
C LYS A 624 22.44 1.41 -8.09
N ALA A 625 21.15 1.72 -7.97
CA ALA A 625 20.40 1.63 -6.73
C ALA A 625 19.41 0.47 -6.85
N LYS A 626 19.42 -0.43 -5.87
CA LYS A 626 18.51 -1.58 -5.89
C LYS A 626 17.08 -1.11 -5.69
N LEU A 627 16.17 -1.56 -6.55
CA LEU A 627 14.77 -1.18 -6.39
C LEU A 627 14.18 -1.69 -5.07
N SER A 628 13.44 -0.83 -4.37
CA SER A 628 12.79 -1.16 -3.10
C SER A 628 11.45 -0.45 -2.98
N ALA A 629 10.43 -1.14 -2.48
CA ALA A 629 9.14 -0.59 -2.11
C ALA A 629 9.06 -0.19 -0.63
N LEU A 630 9.93 -0.76 0.20
CA LEU A 630 9.90 -0.64 1.66
C LEU A 630 10.85 0.46 2.16
N SER A 631 10.33 1.42 2.92
CA SER A 631 11.13 2.49 3.52
C SER A 631 11.41 2.24 5.01
N ALA A 632 10.40 1.87 5.80
CA ALA A 632 10.58 1.51 7.20
C ALA A 632 9.48 0.56 7.71
N VAL A 633 9.78 -0.18 8.77
CA VAL A 633 8.84 -1.06 9.49
C VAL A 633 8.97 -0.81 10.97
N VAL A 634 7.86 -0.51 11.62
CA VAL A 634 7.78 -0.18 13.05
C VAL A 634 6.76 -1.10 13.71
N ASP A 635 7.01 -1.56 14.93
CA ASP A 635 6.00 -2.28 15.73
C ASP A 635 5.02 -1.33 16.44
N ASN A 636 4.08 -1.89 17.21
CA ASN A 636 3.08 -1.10 17.96
C ASN A 636 3.68 -0.30 19.12
N ASP A 637 4.86 -0.69 19.60
CA ASP A 637 5.58 -0.01 20.68
C ASP A 637 6.42 1.16 20.15
N GLY A 638 6.49 1.34 18.83
CA GLY A 638 7.28 2.39 18.18
C GLY A 638 8.72 1.99 17.88
N ARG A 639 9.08 0.70 18.02
CA ARG A 639 10.45 0.24 17.73
C ARG A 639 10.62 -0.02 16.25
N VAL A 640 11.66 0.55 15.68
CA VAL A 640 12.03 0.35 14.26
C VAL A 640 12.61 -1.05 14.08
N ILE A 641 11.90 -1.90 13.34
CA ILE A 641 12.33 -3.26 12.99
C ILE A 641 13.23 -3.26 11.76
N TYR A 642 12.92 -2.39 10.80
CA TYR A 642 13.66 -2.24 9.55
C TYR A 642 13.61 -0.79 9.09
N GLN A 643 14.73 -0.30 8.56
CA GLN A 643 14.82 0.98 7.87
C GLN A 643 15.65 0.81 6.61
N PHE A 644 15.13 1.34 5.50
CA PHE A 644 15.84 1.37 4.24
C PHE A 644 16.92 2.45 4.28
N LEU A 645 18.15 2.03 4.06
CA LEU A 645 19.28 2.91 3.83
C LEU A 645 19.67 2.73 2.36
N PRO A 646 19.48 3.77 1.51
CA PRO A 646 19.80 3.67 0.09
C PRO A 646 21.27 3.26 -0.12
N SER A 647 21.47 2.05 -0.66
CA SER A 647 22.79 1.58 -1.06
C SER A 647 22.95 1.79 -2.56
N VAL A 648 23.77 2.76 -2.91
CA VAL A 648 24.05 3.15 -4.29
C VAL A 648 25.49 2.79 -4.62
N SER A 649 25.69 2.05 -5.71
CA SER A 649 27.02 1.59 -6.13
C SER A 649 27.29 2.00 -7.57
N GLN A 650 28.49 2.50 -7.86
CA GLN A 650 28.92 2.76 -9.23
C GLN A 650 29.22 1.41 -9.91
N THR A 651 28.40 1.00 -10.87
CA THR A 651 28.54 -0.31 -11.53
C THR A 651 29.05 -0.23 -12.96
N VAL A 652 28.91 0.94 -13.59
CA VAL A 652 29.45 1.26 -14.92
C VAL A 652 30.03 2.67 -14.90
N ASP A 653 30.88 3.01 -15.87
CA ASP A 653 31.52 4.33 -15.93
C ASP A 653 30.50 5.47 -16.02
N GLN A 654 30.75 6.54 -15.25
CA GLN A 654 29.85 7.69 -15.17
C GLN A 654 29.68 8.36 -16.53
N GLN A 655 30.80 8.52 -17.24
CA GLN A 655 30.89 9.14 -18.56
C GLN A 655 30.12 8.34 -19.61
N ALA A 656 30.32 7.03 -19.67
CA ALA A 656 29.63 6.15 -20.62
C ALA A 656 28.10 6.15 -20.39
N ALA A 657 27.66 6.06 -19.13
CA ALA A 657 26.25 6.13 -18.75
C ALA A 657 25.62 7.50 -19.08
N TRP A 658 26.37 8.58 -18.83
CA TRP A 658 25.96 9.94 -19.18
C TRP A 658 25.82 10.11 -20.70
N LEU A 659 26.80 9.67 -21.50
CA LEU A 659 26.76 9.73 -22.96
C LEU A 659 25.62 8.88 -23.54
N THR A 660 25.35 7.71 -22.94
CA THR A 660 24.22 6.86 -23.31
C THR A 660 22.89 7.56 -23.02
N THR A 661 22.76 8.20 -21.86
CA THR A 661 21.58 8.98 -21.49
C THR A 661 21.40 10.19 -22.42
N TYR A 662 22.49 10.88 -22.79
CA TYR A 662 22.48 11.95 -23.79
C TYR A 662 21.95 11.45 -25.15
N ALA A 663 22.43 10.31 -25.64
CA ALA A 663 21.94 9.71 -26.88
C ALA A 663 20.46 9.27 -26.77
N MET A 664 20.01 8.86 -25.58
CA MET A 664 18.58 8.62 -25.34
C MET A 664 17.74 9.90 -25.37
N LYS A 665 18.27 11.06 -24.93
CA LYS A 665 17.62 12.37 -25.14
C LYS A 665 17.47 12.64 -26.64
N LYS A 666 18.47 12.31 -27.47
CA LYS A 666 18.37 12.37 -28.93
C LYS A 666 17.27 11.45 -29.49
N GLY A 667 17.09 10.28 -28.89
CA GLY A 667 15.97 9.38 -29.18
C GLY A 667 14.59 10.03 -28.98
N VAL A 668 14.46 10.94 -28.02
CA VAL A 668 13.26 11.75 -27.80
C VAL A 668 13.24 12.98 -28.71
N THR A 669 14.35 13.67 -28.96
CA THR A 669 14.34 14.90 -29.79
C THR A 669 14.09 14.64 -31.27
N GLU A 670 14.73 13.63 -31.84
CA GLU A 670 14.75 13.38 -33.29
C GLU A 670 14.45 11.92 -33.67
N GLY A 671 14.37 11.03 -32.67
CA GLY A 671 14.27 9.60 -32.87
C GLY A 671 12.86 9.02 -32.70
N THR A 672 12.83 7.76 -32.27
CA THR A 672 11.58 6.98 -32.11
C THR A 672 10.62 7.53 -31.03
N GLY A 673 11.10 8.38 -30.14
CA GLY A 673 10.34 9.05 -29.07
C GLY A 673 9.84 10.46 -29.41
N ARG A 674 10.08 10.96 -30.64
CA ARG A 674 9.79 12.35 -31.06
C ARG A 674 8.37 12.87 -30.79
N PHE A 675 7.41 11.96 -30.62
CA PHE A 675 6.05 12.33 -30.21
C PHE A 675 6.01 13.16 -28.92
N LEU A 676 6.95 12.97 -28.00
CA LEU A 676 7.00 13.72 -26.74
C LEU A 676 7.48 15.17 -26.90
N GLN A 677 8.23 15.50 -27.96
CA GLN A 677 8.84 16.82 -28.09
C GLN A 677 7.82 17.95 -28.18
N HIS A 678 6.71 17.72 -28.88
CA HIS A 678 5.71 18.76 -29.09
C HIS A 678 5.15 19.32 -27.77
N ASN A 679 4.98 18.47 -26.76
CA ASN A 679 4.34 18.85 -25.49
C ASN A 679 5.32 18.96 -24.31
N PHE A 680 6.53 18.39 -24.42
CA PHE A 680 7.43 18.21 -23.28
C PHE A 680 8.89 18.58 -23.59
N ALA A 681 9.15 19.41 -24.60
CA ALA A 681 10.50 19.85 -24.96
C ALA A 681 11.27 20.45 -23.78
N SER A 682 10.61 21.28 -22.97
CA SER A 682 11.20 21.95 -21.80
C SER A 682 11.69 20.98 -20.72
N ALA A 683 11.11 19.78 -20.63
CA ALA A 683 11.52 18.78 -19.66
C ALA A 683 12.80 18.03 -20.07
N GLY A 684 13.26 18.16 -21.33
CA GLY A 684 14.52 17.56 -21.78
C GLY A 684 14.61 16.04 -21.58
N LEU A 685 13.48 15.33 -21.75
CA LEU A 685 13.31 13.92 -21.45
C LEU A 685 14.29 13.00 -22.19
N ALA A 686 14.61 11.87 -21.58
CA ALA A 686 15.26 10.74 -22.23
C ALA A 686 14.27 9.56 -22.35
N GLY A 687 14.48 8.69 -23.33
CA GLY A 687 13.63 7.50 -23.44
C GLY A 687 14.05 6.52 -24.52
N LYS A 688 13.47 5.33 -24.45
CA LYS A 688 13.70 4.26 -25.42
C LYS A 688 12.41 3.49 -25.69
N THR A 689 12.13 3.30 -26.98
CA THR A 689 11.06 2.43 -27.47
C THR A 689 11.55 0.98 -27.58
N GLY A 690 10.66 0.04 -27.26
CA GLY A 690 10.83 -1.38 -27.53
C GLY A 690 9.62 -1.94 -28.27
N THR A 691 9.89 -2.77 -29.26
CA THR A 691 8.87 -3.53 -29.98
C THR A 691 9.43 -4.93 -30.16
N SER A 692 8.68 -5.96 -29.75
CA SER A 692 9.06 -7.35 -30.01
C SER A 692 8.63 -7.79 -31.42
N ASN A 693 9.09 -8.96 -31.86
CA ASN A 693 8.69 -9.53 -33.15
C ASN A 693 7.17 -9.68 -33.25
N ASP A 694 6.64 -9.56 -34.47
CA ASP A 694 5.21 -9.58 -34.79
C ASP A 694 4.37 -8.55 -34.01
N SER A 695 4.99 -7.53 -33.41
CA SER A 695 4.29 -6.54 -32.58
C SER A 695 3.48 -7.17 -31.44
N ARG A 696 4.03 -8.19 -30.77
CA ARG A 696 3.40 -8.85 -29.61
C ARG A 696 3.48 -8.00 -28.34
N ASP A 697 4.58 -7.27 -28.19
CA ASP A 697 4.85 -6.42 -27.03
C ASP A 697 5.21 -5.01 -27.49
N SER A 698 4.56 -4.03 -26.87
CA SER A 698 4.87 -2.61 -27.00
C SER A 698 5.45 -2.12 -25.68
N TRP A 699 6.69 -1.62 -25.74
CA TRP A 699 7.42 -1.13 -24.58
C TRP A 699 7.83 0.32 -24.75
N PHE A 700 7.85 1.04 -23.64
CA PHE A 700 8.51 2.33 -23.55
C PHE A 700 9.13 2.50 -22.17
N VAL A 701 10.38 2.98 -22.15
CA VAL A 701 11.00 3.51 -20.94
C VAL A 701 11.20 5.00 -21.13
N GLY A 702 10.58 5.79 -20.27
CA GLY A 702 10.72 7.24 -20.22
C GLY A 702 11.45 7.67 -18.95
N VAL A 703 12.20 8.76 -19.05
CA VAL A 703 13.02 9.29 -17.96
C VAL A 703 12.88 10.80 -17.92
N ASP A 704 12.52 11.32 -16.76
CA ASP A 704 12.55 12.73 -16.43
C ASP A 704 13.55 13.01 -15.29
N GLY A 705 13.55 14.22 -14.73
CA GLY A 705 14.45 14.59 -13.64
C GLY A 705 14.28 13.74 -12.37
N ARG A 706 13.14 13.07 -12.21
CA ARG A 706 12.75 12.39 -10.96
C ARG A 706 12.58 10.89 -11.11
N GLU A 707 11.92 10.44 -12.18
CA GLU A 707 11.48 9.05 -12.33
C GLU A 707 12.03 8.38 -13.59
N VAL A 708 12.27 7.07 -13.47
CA VAL A 708 12.37 6.13 -14.58
C VAL A 708 11.05 5.36 -14.65
N THR A 709 10.27 5.58 -15.71
CA THR A 709 8.96 4.94 -15.90
C THR A 709 9.05 3.89 -17.01
N THR A 710 8.81 2.63 -16.67
CA THR A 710 8.72 1.52 -17.62
C THR A 710 7.26 1.16 -17.85
N ILE A 711 6.82 1.13 -19.10
CA ILE A 711 5.47 0.75 -19.51
C ILE A 711 5.54 -0.39 -20.53
N TRP A 712 4.73 -1.42 -20.31
CA TRP A 712 4.51 -2.55 -21.21
C TRP A 712 3.04 -2.66 -21.57
N LEU A 713 2.76 -2.93 -22.84
CA LEU A 713 1.45 -3.36 -23.34
C LEU A 713 1.61 -4.67 -24.12
N GLY A 714 0.67 -5.58 -23.96
CA GLY A 714 0.66 -6.88 -24.64
C GLY A 714 -0.59 -7.67 -24.32
N ARG A 715 -0.69 -8.90 -24.84
CA ARG A 715 -1.77 -9.84 -24.51
C ARG A 715 -1.24 -11.01 -23.72
N ASP A 716 -2.03 -11.54 -22.78
CA ASP A 716 -1.63 -12.71 -21.98
C ASP A 716 -1.41 -13.96 -22.83
N ASP A 717 -2.16 -14.09 -23.93
CA ASP A 717 -2.03 -15.19 -24.91
C ASP A 717 -0.83 -15.05 -25.86
N ASN A 718 0.03 -14.04 -25.66
CA ASN A 718 1.21 -13.74 -26.49
C ASN A 718 0.91 -13.48 -27.98
N LYS A 719 -0.34 -13.22 -28.37
CA LYS A 719 -0.67 -12.83 -29.75
C LYS A 719 -0.27 -11.38 -30.04
N SER A 720 -0.18 -11.04 -31.33
CA SER A 720 0.09 -9.67 -31.79
C SER A 720 -0.94 -8.68 -31.24
N ILE A 721 -0.47 -7.49 -30.88
CA ILE A 721 -1.31 -6.33 -30.53
C ILE A 721 -1.32 -5.27 -31.64
N ASN A 722 -0.59 -5.48 -32.74
CA ASN A 722 -0.47 -4.53 -33.86
C ASN A 722 -0.06 -3.10 -33.43
N LEU A 723 0.62 -2.97 -32.29
CA LEU A 723 1.12 -1.74 -31.72
C LEU A 723 2.65 -1.83 -31.55
N THR A 724 3.34 -0.76 -31.93
CA THR A 724 4.78 -0.58 -31.68
C THR A 724 4.99 0.13 -30.35
N GLY A 725 6.24 0.21 -29.86
CA GLY A 725 6.58 1.04 -28.71
C GLY A 725 6.11 2.50 -28.84
N SER A 726 6.21 3.09 -30.04
CA SER A 726 5.80 4.49 -30.30
C SER A 726 4.29 4.71 -30.44
N SER A 727 3.54 3.70 -30.87
CA SER A 727 2.09 3.79 -31.06
C SER A 727 1.27 3.26 -29.87
N GLY A 728 1.90 2.50 -28.96
CA GLY A 728 1.30 1.92 -27.77
C GLY A 728 1.83 2.54 -26.48
N ALA A 729 2.83 1.89 -25.86
CA ALA A 729 3.35 2.25 -24.53
C ALA A 729 3.78 3.73 -24.40
N LEU A 730 4.38 4.32 -25.44
CA LEU A 730 4.73 5.74 -25.48
C LEU A 730 3.51 6.65 -25.29
N ARG A 731 2.32 6.25 -25.79
CA ARG A 731 1.09 7.04 -25.66
C ARG A 731 0.59 7.06 -24.22
N VAL A 732 0.71 5.93 -23.53
CA VAL A 732 0.40 5.86 -22.09
C VAL A 732 1.38 6.72 -21.29
N TYR A 733 2.68 6.68 -21.63
CA TYR A 733 3.68 7.52 -20.97
C TYR A 733 3.42 9.02 -21.17
N ALA A 734 3.08 9.44 -22.40
CA ALA A 734 2.74 10.83 -22.67
C ALA A 734 1.54 11.32 -21.86
N ASP A 735 0.50 10.47 -21.72
CA ASP A 735 -0.68 10.79 -20.93
C ASP A 735 -0.38 10.80 -19.42
N TYR A 736 0.53 9.94 -18.95
CA TYR A 736 1.06 9.98 -17.59
C TYR A 736 1.78 11.30 -17.31
N LEU A 737 2.70 11.73 -18.18
CA LEU A 737 3.42 12.99 -18.01
C LEU A 737 2.50 14.20 -18.03
N LYS A 738 1.48 14.22 -18.89
CA LYS A 738 0.47 15.28 -18.92
C LYS A 738 -0.23 15.44 -17.56
N LYS A 739 -0.44 14.33 -16.85
CA LYS A 739 -1.14 14.30 -15.55
C LYS A 739 -0.21 14.53 -14.35
N ARG A 740 1.02 13.98 -14.37
CA ARG A 740 2.01 14.09 -13.28
C ARG A 740 2.75 15.43 -13.27
N ILE A 741 2.94 16.02 -14.46
CA ILE A 741 3.86 17.14 -14.75
C ILE A 741 5.32 16.67 -14.62
N PRO A 742 6.09 16.56 -15.72
CA PRO A 742 7.47 16.08 -15.68
C PRO A 742 8.41 17.09 -15.00
N GLU A 743 9.46 16.59 -14.36
CA GLU A 743 10.56 17.41 -13.86
C GLU A 743 11.67 17.49 -14.91
N PRO A 744 12.30 18.66 -15.15
CA PRO A 744 13.36 18.78 -16.13
C PRO A 744 14.52 17.81 -15.86
N LEU A 745 14.85 16.99 -16.86
CA LEU A 745 15.99 16.09 -16.80
C LEU A 745 17.28 16.87 -17.06
N THR A 746 17.90 17.31 -15.97
CA THR A 746 19.25 17.89 -15.96
C THR A 746 20.28 16.77 -15.87
N LEU A 747 21.32 16.87 -16.71
CA LEU A 747 22.44 15.94 -16.70
C LEU A 747 23.69 16.70 -16.27
N PRO A 748 24.10 16.60 -14.99
CA PRO A 748 25.34 17.22 -14.53
C PRO A 748 26.51 16.73 -15.39
N TRP A 749 27.36 17.65 -15.86
CA TRP A 749 28.50 17.32 -16.71
C TRP A 749 29.55 16.55 -15.90
N PRO A 750 29.92 15.32 -16.29
CA PRO A 750 30.98 14.60 -15.61
C PRO A 750 32.34 15.13 -16.05
N GLN A 751 33.35 14.90 -15.22
CA GLN A 751 34.75 15.19 -15.56
C GLN A 751 35.15 14.44 -16.84
N GLN A 752 36.07 15.03 -17.60
CA GLN A 752 36.65 14.47 -18.84
C GLN A 752 35.64 14.31 -20.00
N ILE A 753 34.42 14.84 -19.89
CA ILE A 753 33.58 15.05 -21.06
C ILE A 753 33.89 16.43 -21.63
N THR A 754 34.31 16.46 -22.89
CA THR A 754 34.47 17.69 -23.68
C THR A 754 33.45 17.72 -24.81
N THR A 755 33.29 18.86 -25.44
CA THR A 755 32.41 19.04 -26.60
C THR A 755 33.25 19.33 -27.83
N LEU A 756 33.06 18.54 -28.89
CA LEU A 756 33.79 18.69 -30.16
C LEU A 756 32.80 18.90 -31.31
N GLY A 757 33.22 19.69 -32.31
CA GLY A 757 32.46 19.90 -33.55
C GLY A 757 32.65 18.75 -34.54
N PHE A 758 31.60 18.42 -35.29
CA PHE A 758 31.60 17.37 -36.30
C PHE A 758 30.87 17.82 -37.56
N LYS A 759 31.45 17.50 -38.72
CA LYS A 759 30.77 17.64 -40.01
C LYS A 759 30.30 16.29 -40.51
N LYS A 760 29.18 16.29 -41.22
CA LYS A 760 28.66 15.08 -41.88
C LYS A 760 29.48 14.79 -43.13
N ASP A 761 29.91 13.55 -43.30
CA ASP A 761 30.57 13.09 -44.53
C ASP A 761 29.55 12.70 -45.62
N VAL A 762 30.06 12.36 -46.81
CA VAL A 762 29.24 11.97 -47.97
C VAL A 762 28.50 10.63 -47.73
N GLY A 763 29.10 9.73 -46.93
CA GLY A 763 28.53 8.41 -46.61
C GLY A 763 27.41 8.46 -45.56
N GLY A 764 27.34 9.54 -44.77
CA GLY A 764 26.38 9.72 -43.70
C GLY A 764 26.98 9.71 -42.29
N GLY A 765 28.27 9.38 -42.16
CA GLY A 765 29.04 9.41 -40.94
C GLY A 765 29.41 10.83 -40.47
N LEU A 766 30.19 10.90 -39.39
CA LEU A 766 30.67 12.16 -38.82
C LEU A 766 32.19 12.19 -38.77
N MET A 767 32.76 13.27 -39.29
CA MET A 767 34.19 13.56 -39.23
C MET A 767 34.44 14.73 -38.27
N LEU A 768 35.54 14.65 -37.52
CA LEU A 768 35.93 15.72 -36.60
C LEU A 768 36.18 17.03 -37.37
N ASP A 769 35.43 18.06 -37.02
CA ASP A 769 35.54 19.41 -37.56
C ASP A 769 35.28 20.40 -36.43
N CYS A 770 36.36 20.79 -35.75
CA CYS A 770 36.30 21.53 -34.49
C CYS A 770 35.55 22.88 -34.58
N LYS A 771 35.46 23.47 -35.78
CA LYS A 771 34.75 24.73 -36.02
C LYS A 771 33.27 24.55 -36.34
N ASN A 772 32.81 23.32 -36.55
CA ASN A 772 31.42 23.06 -36.92
C ASN A 772 30.45 23.38 -35.76
N ASP A 773 29.29 23.93 -36.09
CA ASP A 773 28.22 24.23 -35.14
C ASP A 773 27.58 22.97 -34.57
N PHE A 774 27.55 21.88 -35.34
CA PHE A 774 27.06 20.60 -34.86
C PHE A 774 28.09 19.96 -33.92
N LYS A 775 27.79 20.03 -32.62
CA LYS A 775 28.67 19.57 -31.57
C LYS A 775 28.12 18.35 -30.85
N LEU A 776 29.02 17.42 -30.51
CA LEU A 776 28.71 16.25 -29.69
C LEU A 776 29.65 16.16 -28.48
N PRO A 777 29.14 15.69 -27.34
CA PRO A 777 29.99 15.40 -26.19
C PRO A 777 30.80 14.12 -26.44
N VAL A 778 32.05 14.13 -25.99
CA VAL A 778 33.03 13.05 -26.15
C VAL A 778 33.76 12.85 -24.83
N TRP A 779 33.97 11.59 -24.44
CA TRP A 779 34.80 11.25 -23.29
C TRP A 779 36.29 11.31 -23.68
N ASP A 780 36.92 12.44 -23.36
CA ASP A 780 38.32 12.71 -23.66
C ASP A 780 39.16 12.56 -22.39
N ARG A 781 39.54 11.31 -22.07
CA ARG A 781 40.23 10.94 -20.82
C ARG A 781 41.51 11.75 -20.58
N LYS A 782 42.26 12.02 -21.64
CA LYS A 782 43.59 12.67 -21.58
C LYS A 782 43.57 14.13 -22.02
N GLY A 783 42.41 14.67 -22.42
CA GLY A 783 42.30 16.02 -22.98
C GLY A 783 42.93 16.18 -24.37
N GLN A 784 43.36 15.09 -25.00
CA GLN A 784 44.12 15.11 -26.25
C GLN A 784 43.25 15.53 -27.43
N MET A 785 41.97 15.14 -27.45
CA MET A 785 41.06 15.50 -28.53
C MET A 785 40.72 16.98 -28.47
N LYS A 786 40.49 17.51 -27.26
CA LYS A 786 40.31 18.94 -27.03
C LYS A 786 41.55 19.73 -27.44
N GLN A 787 42.73 19.33 -26.96
CA GLN A 787 44.01 19.96 -27.34
C GLN A 787 44.25 19.92 -28.85
N SER A 788 43.93 18.81 -29.53
CA SER A 788 44.03 18.72 -31.00
C SER A 788 43.12 19.72 -31.72
N CYS A 789 41.94 20.02 -31.17
CA CYS A 789 41.07 21.06 -31.70
C CYS A 789 41.56 22.49 -31.41
N GLU A 790 42.27 22.71 -30.30
CA GLU A 790 42.82 24.01 -29.90
C GLU A 790 44.18 24.30 -30.57
N ASN A 791 45.01 23.27 -30.80
CA ASN A 791 46.37 23.36 -31.31
C ASN A 791 46.49 23.23 -32.83
N LYS A 792 45.37 23.13 -33.58
CA LYS A 792 45.44 23.30 -35.03
C LYS A 792 45.86 24.75 -35.30
N PRO A 793 47.03 25.01 -35.93
CA PRO A 793 47.43 26.37 -36.27
C PRO A 793 46.29 27.03 -37.03
N GLN A 794 45.95 28.27 -36.67
CA GLN A 794 44.87 29.04 -37.25
C GLN A 794 44.82 28.76 -38.75
N GLN A 795 43.77 28.09 -39.20
CA GLN A 795 43.62 27.60 -40.57
C GLN A 795 43.83 28.68 -41.64
N TRP A 796 43.78 29.96 -41.25
CA TRP A 796 44.29 31.12 -41.99
C TRP A 796 45.70 30.92 -42.58
N LEU A 797 46.60 30.21 -41.89
CA LEU A 797 47.96 29.93 -42.35
C LEU A 797 47.96 28.87 -43.46
N VAL A 798 47.05 27.90 -43.42
CA VAL A 798 46.90 26.90 -44.49
C VAL A 798 46.16 27.53 -45.68
N ASP A 799 45.15 28.35 -45.42
CA ASP A 799 44.41 29.11 -46.44
C ASP A 799 45.29 30.19 -47.11
N LEU A 800 46.37 30.66 -46.46
CA LEU A 800 47.37 31.58 -47.03
C LEU A 800 48.28 30.92 -48.08
N PHE A 801 48.48 29.60 -47.99
CA PHE A 801 49.43 28.85 -48.82
C PHE A 801 48.76 27.84 -49.77
N SER A 802 47.43 27.80 -49.81
CA SER A 802 46.66 27.10 -50.83
C SER A 802 46.10 28.11 -51.84
N TRP A 803 46.95 28.56 -52.77
CA TRP A 803 46.56 29.25 -54.01
C TRP A 803 46.97 28.40 -55.21
#